data_AF-A0A7L1JAY6-F1
#
_entry.id   AF-A0A7L1JAY6-F1
#
_cell.length_a   1.000
_cell.length_b   1.000
_cell.length_c   1.000
_cell.angle_alpha   90.00
_cell.angle_beta   90.00
_cell.angle_gamma   90.00
#
_symmetry.space_group_name_H-M   'P 1'
#
loop_
_entity.id
_entity.type
_entity.pdbx_description
1 polymer ?
#
loop_
_entity_poly.entity_id
_entity_poly.type
_entity_poly.pdbx_seq_one_letter_code
_entity_poly.pdbx_strand_id
1 'polypeptide(L)'
;ANHFGRFFTGQITAAGKVPPAKVLIIGGGVAGLASAGAAKSMGAVVRGFDTRAAALEQFKSLGAEPLEVDIKESGEGQGGYAKEMSKEFIEAEMKLFAKQCQDVDIIITTALIPGKKAPILFKKDMIESMKEGSVVVDLAAEAGGNIETTKPGEMYVHKGVTHIGYTDLPSRMATQASTLYSNNIIKLLKAISPDKENFYFDPKDEFDYGTLDHVVRGTVVMKDGKVIFPAPPPNNIPQGPPVKQKTVAELEAEKAATVTPFRKTMTSASVYTAGLSSMLGLGIVAPNTAFTQMVTTFGLAGIVGYHTVWGVTPALHSPLMSVTNAISGLTAVGGLVLMGGNYLPENTSQILAVLSAFISSVNIAGGFLVTQRMLDMFKRPTDPPEYNYLYLLPGGVFVGGYAAALSGGYNIEQMMYLGSGLCCVGALAGLSTQGTARLGNALGMIGVAGGLAATLGGLKPSPELLAQMSGAMALGGTIGLSIAKRIQITDLPQLVAAFHSLVGLAAVLTCVAEYMIEYPHFATDPAANLTKIVAYLGTYIGGVTFSGSLVAYGKLQGILNSAPLLLPGRHALNAGLLAASIGGMVPYMIDPSYTTGITCLGSVSALSAIMGVTLTAAIGGADMPVVITVLNSYSGWALCAEGFLLNNNLLTIVGALIGSSGAILSYIMCVAMNRSLANVILGGYGTTSTAGGKPMEITGTHTEINVDNAIEMIKEANNIIITPGYGLCAAKAQYPIADLVKMLREQGKNVRFGIHPVAGRMPGQLNVLLAEAGVPYDIVLEMDEINEDFPDTDLVLVIGANDTVNSAAQEDPNSIIAGMPVLEVWKSKQVIVMKRSLGVGYAAVDNPIFYKPNTAMLLGDAKKTCDALQAKVRESYQS
;
A
#
# COMPACT_ATOMS: atom_id res chain seq x y z
N ALA A 1 26.15 36.53 -18.09
CA ALA A 1 25.15 37.46 -17.52
C ALA A 1 25.69 38.90 -17.48
N ASN A 2 26.77 39.19 -16.74
CA ASN A 2 27.26 40.56 -16.52
C ASN A 2 27.60 41.39 -17.78
N HIS A 3 27.94 40.74 -18.90
CA HIS A 3 28.23 41.41 -20.18
C HIS A 3 26.99 41.60 -21.07
N PHE A 4 25.81 41.13 -20.65
CA PHE A 4 24.55 41.31 -21.37
C PHE A 4 23.71 42.38 -20.65
N GLY A 5 23.44 43.50 -21.33
CA GLY A 5 22.85 44.70 -20.73
C GLY A 5 21.34 44.65 -20.44
N ARG A 6 20.71 43.47 -20.52
CA ARG A 6 19.26 43.27 -20.29
C ARG A 6 19.00 42.11 -19.33
N PHE A 7 17.80 42.06 -18.76
CA PHE A 7 17.41 40.98 -17.86
C PHE A 7 17.29 39.63 -18.58
N PHE A 8 17.66 38.56 -17.88
CA PHE A 8 17.38 37.19 -18.32
C PHE A 8 15.91 36.85 -18.10
N THR A 9 15.38 37.16 -16.92
CA THR A 9 13.98 36.95 -16.56
C THR A 9 13.09 38.01 -17.20
N GLY A 10 12.05 37.56 -17.89
CA GLY A 10 10.99 38.44 -18.38
C GLY A 10 10.08 38.90 -17.23
N GLN A 11 9.61 40.14 -17.27
CA GLN A 11 8.73 40.69 -16.26
C GLN A 11 7.61 41.50 -16.93
N ILE A 12 6.42 41.45 -16.35
CA ILE A 12 5.32 42.36 -16.68
C ILE A 12 5.13 43.27 -15.47
N THR A 13 5.39 44.56 -15.65
CA THR A 13 5.26 45.56 -14.60
C THR A 13 4.34 46.69 -15.07
N ALA A 14 3.97 47.58 -14.15
CA ALA A 14 3.24 48.81 -14.53
C ALA A 14 4.01 49.67 -15.55
N ALA A 15 5.33 49.56 -15.60
CA ALA A 15 6.20 50.27 -16.55
C ALA A 15 6.31 49.57 -17.92
N GLY A 16 5.61 48.45 -18.13
CA GLY A 16 5.58 47.71 -19.39
C GLY A 16 6.12 46.28 -19.28
N LYS A 17 6.11 45.58 -20.42
CA LYS A 17 6.57 44.21 -20.57
C LYS A 17 8.03 44.18 -21.03
N VAL A 18 8.90 43.57 -20.22
CA VAL A 18 10.27 43.24 -20.61
C VAL A 18 10.31 41.76 -20.99
N PRO A 19 10.63 41.41 -22.25
CA PRO A 19 10.73 40.02 -22.67
C PRO A 19 11.95 39.33 -22.02
N PRO A 20 11.88 38.02 -21.75
CA PRO A 20 13.05 37.26 -21.27
C PRO A 20 14.13 37.20 -22.35
N ALA A 21 15.38 37.03 -21.92
CA ALA A 21 16.49 36.78 -22.83
C ALA A 21 16.33 35.42 -23.52
N LYS A 22 16.79 35.34 -24.77
CA LYS A 22 16.82 34.09 -25.54
C LYS A 22 18.26 33.60 -25.65
N VAL A 23 18.52 32.40 -25.15
CA VAL A 23 19.84 31.76 -25.13
C VAL A 23 19.83 30.53 -26.02
N LEU A 24 20.75 30.48 -27.00
CA LEU A 24 21.00 29.32 -27.84
C LEU A 24 22.24 28.58 -27.36
N ILE A 25 22.14 27.26 -27.21
CA ILE A 25 23.24 26.39 -26.79
C ILE A 25 23.50 25.35 -27.87
N ILE A 26 24.73 25.33 -28.37
CA ILE A 26 25.17 24.40 -29.42
C ILE A 26 26.09 23.35 -28.81
N GLY A 27 25.60 22.10 -28.75
CA GLY A 27 26.22 20.96 -28.08
C GLY A 27 25.58 20.69 -26.72
N GLY A 28 24.99 19.50 -26.55
CA GLY A 28 24.41 18.97 -25.31
C GLY A 28 25.35 18.02 -24.59
N GLY A 29 26.63 18.41 -24.47
CA GLY A 29 27.57 17.77 -23.54
C GLY A 29 27.38 18.26 -22.11
N VAL A 30 28.32 17.93 -21.22
CA VAL A 30 28.27 18.37 -19.80
C VAL A 30 28.17 19.90 -19.69
N ALA A 31 29.01 20.63 -20.43
CA ALA A 31 29.02 22.10 -20.40
C ALA A 31 27.73 22.70 -20.99
N GLY A 32 27.20 22.11 -22.05
CA GLY A 32 25.95 22.54 -22.68
C GLY A 32 24.74 22.37 -21.77
N LEU A 33 24.60 21.19 -21.15
CA LEU A 33 23.51 20.91 -20.20
C LEU A 33 23.62 21.76 -18.93
N ALA A 34 24.83 21.97 -18.41
CA ALA A 34 25.05 22.89 -17.29
C ALA A 34 24.65 24.33 -17.64
N SER A 35 25.00 24.78 -18.86
CA SER A 35 24.61 26.10 -19.37
C SER A 35 23.09 26.21 -19.54
N ALA A 36 22.42 25.15 -20.03
CA ALA A 36 20.97 25.11 -20.18
C ALA A 36 20.27 25.20 -18.83
N GLY A 37 20.68 24.38 -17.85
CA GLY A 37 20.13 24.40 -16.50
C GLY A 37 20.30 25.76 -15.83
N ALA A 38 21.50 26.36 -15.92
CA ALA A 38 21.78 27.67 -15.34
C ALA A 38 21.01 28.80 -16.02
N ALA A 39 20.96 28.84 -17.36
CA ALA A 39 20.21 29.86 -18.09
C ALA A 39 18.70 29.75 -17.84
N LYS A 40 18.17 28.52 -17.77
CA LYS A 40 16.76 28.25 -17.50
C LYS A 40 16.37 28.67 -16.08
N SER A 41 17.18 28.33 -15.08
CA SER A 41 16.90 28.72 -13.68
C SER A 41 16.98 30.23 -13.45
N MET A 42 17.80 30.95 -14.24
CA MET A 42 17.81 32.42 -14.28
C MET A 42 16.62 33.05 -15.03
N GLY A 43 15.70 32.24 -15.58
CA GLY A 43 14.46 32.71 -16.21
C GLY A 43 14.57 33.08 -17.69
N ALA A 44 15.65 32.69 -18.37
CA ALA A 44 15.77 32.85 -19.82
C ALA A 44 15.02 31.73 -20.57
N VAL A 45 14.70 32.02 -21.84
CA VAL A 45 14.24 30.99 -22.79
C VAL A 45 15.48 30.33 -23.40
N VAL A 46 15.61 29.02 -23.19
CA VAL A 46 16.75 28.24 -23.68
C VAL A 46 16.33 27.41 -24.88
N ARG A 47 17.09 27.51 -25.97
CA ARG A 47 17.02 26.65 -27.15
C ARG A 47 18.32 25.86 -27.25
N GLY A 48 18.24 24.56 -27.42
CA GLY A 48 19.39 23.67 -27.46
C GLY A 48 19.44 22.88 -28.76
N PHE A 49 20.64 22.65 -29.28
CA PHE A 49 20.86 21.77 -30.42
C PHE A 49 22.04 20.83 -30.15
N ASP A 50 21.89 19.56 -30.51
CA ASP A 50 22.96 18.55 -30.55
C ASP A 50 22.63 17.56 -31.67
N THR A 51 23.65 16.95 -32.27
CA THR A 51 23.49 15.96 -33.34
C THR A 51 23.05 14.58 -32.82
N ARG A 52 23.14 14.35 -31.50
CA ARG A 52 22.75 13.10 -30.83
C ARG A 52 21.33 13.20 -30.28
N ALA A 53 20.51 12.20 -30.56
CA ALA A 53 19.13 12.14 -30.09
C ALA A 53 19.01 12.15 -28.56
N ALA A 54 19.89 11.43 -27.86
CA ALA A 54 19.90 11.39 -26.39
C ALA A 54 20.15 12.77 -25.75
N ALA A 55 20.98 13.61 -26.38
CA ALA A 55 21.27 14.95 -25.87
C ALA A 55 20.08 15.91 -26.07
N LEU A 56 19.29 15.75 -27.14
CA LEU A 56 18.05 16.51 -27.35
C LEU A 56 16.98 16.14 -26.30
N GLU A 57 16.88 14.86 -25.94
CA GLU A 57 15.99 14.41 -24.85
C GLU A 57 16.42 15.02 -23.50
N GLN A 58 17.73 15.11 -23.24
CA GLN A 58 18.28 15.78 -22.06
C GLN A 58 18.02 17.30 -22.06
N PHE A 59 18.09 17.98 -23.20
CA PHE A 59 17.68 19.39 -23.29
C PHE A 59 16.19 19.56 -22.95
N LYS A 60 15.35 18.67 -23.47
CA LYS A 60 13.91 18.69 -23.20
C LYS A 60 13.60 18.44 -21.71
N SER A 61 14.30 17.51 -21.06
CA SER A 61 14.11 17.25 -19.62
C SER A 61 14.53 18.42 -18.73
N LEU A 62 15.49 19.24 -19.17
CA LEU A 62 15.87 20.51 -18.54
C LEU A 62 14.93 21.69 -18.89
N GLY A 63 13.89 21.45 -19.69
CA GLY A 63 12.92 22.48 -20.10
C GLY A 63 13.45 23.48 -21.15
N ALA A 64 14.48 23.09 -21.90
CA ALA A 64 14.91 23.79 -23.11
C ALA A 64 14.13 23.30 -24.34
N GLU A 65 14.03 24.15 -25.37
CA GLU A 65 13.46 23.80 -26.67
C GLU A 65 14.52 23.07 -27.51
N PRO A 66 14.37 21.75 -27.77
CA PRO A 66 15.28 21.03 -28.66
C PRO A 66 15.03 21.48 -30.11
N LEU A 67 16.08 21.92 -30.78
CA LEU A 67 16.03 22.28 -32.19
C LEU A 67 16.38 21.06 -33.05
N GLU A 68 15.72 20.94 -34.20
CA GLU A 68 15.93 19.86 -35.17
C GLU A 68 16.25 20.44 -36.55
N VAL A 69 16.98 19.68 -37.35
CA VAL A 69 17.23 19.95 -38.77
C VAL A 69 16.38 19.03 -39.64
N ASP A 70 15.98 19.50 -40.82
CA ASP A 70 15.10 18.75 -41.73
C ASP A 70 15.75 17.46 -42.30
N ILE A 71 17.08 17.32 -42.16
CA ILE A 71 17.84 16.15 -42.61
C ILE A 71 18.00 15.16 -41.45
N LYS A 72 17.41 13.97 -41.59
CA LYS A 72 17.54 12.88 -40.61
C LYS A 72 18.80 12.06 -40.86
N GLU A 73 19.90 12.47 -40.23
CA GLU A 73 21.15 11.71 -40.13
C GLU A 73 21.48 11.48 -38.65
N SER A 74 21.88 10.25 -38.29
CA SER A 74 22.32 9.98 -36.91
C SER A 74 23.73 10.52 -36.68
N GLY A 75 23.89 11.41 -35.70
CA GLY A 75 25.18 11.93 -35.25
C GLY A 75 25.87 11.09 -34.18
N GLU A 76 25.33 9.92 -33.83
CA GLU A 76 25.93 9.02 -32.84
C GLU A 76 27.22 8.40 -33.36
N GLY A 77 28.29 8.55 -32.58
CA GLY A 77 29.58 7.89 -32.74
C GLY A 77 29.81 6.81 -31.67
N GLN A 78 31.00 6.22 -31.68
CA GLN A 78 31.38 5.21 -30.67
C GLN A 78 31.53 5.84 -29.28
N GLY A 79 31.09 5.13 -28.24
CA GLY A 79 31.25 5.55 -26.84
C GLY A 79 30.37 6.74 -26.42
N GLY A 80 29.30 7.07 -27.15
CA GLY A 80 28.39 8.18 -26.84
C GLY A 80 28.89 9.57 -27.30
N TYR A 81 30.03 9.61 -27.99
CA TYR A 81 30.55 10.82 -28.65
C TYR A 81 29.87 11.07 -29.99
N ALA A 82 29.94 12.31 -30.47
CA ALA A 82 29.48 12.66 -31.81
C ALA A 82 30.51 12.24 -32.87
N LYS A 83 30.03 11.83 -34.06
CA LYS A 83 30.87 11.68 -35.25
C LYS A 83 30.81 12.93 -36.14
N GLU A 84 31.70 13.01 -37.11
CA GLU A 84 31.63 14.05 -38.14
C GLU A 84 30.43 13.80 -39.06
N MET A 85 29.61 14.83 -39.26
CA MET A 85 28.38 14.78 -40.04
C MET A 85 28.65 14.99 -41.53
N SER A 86 27.70 14.59 -42.39
CA SER A 86 27.75 14.90 -43.82
C SER A 86 27.79 16.42 -44.08
N LYS A 87 28.32 16.82 -45.25
CA LYS A 87 28.38 18.24 -45.62
C LYS A 87 26.99 18.84 -45.74
N GLU A 88 26.06 18.07 -46.29
CA GLU A 88 24.65 18.43 -46.46
C GLU A 88 23.98 18.70 -45.10
N PHE A 89 24.29 17.88 -44.08
CA PHE A 89 23.82 18.10 -42.71
C PHE A 89 24.40 19.39 -42.12
N ILE A 90 25.71 19.62 -42.24
CA ILE A 90 26.37 20.83 -41.72
C ILE A 90 25.81 22.09 -42.41
N GLU A 91 25.51 22.04 -43.71
CA GLU A 91 24.88 23.15 -44.43
C GLU A 91 23.45 23.44 -43.92
N ALA A 92 22.65 22.40 -43.67
CA ALA A 92 21.31 22.55 -43.09
C ALA A 92 21.37 23.07 -41.63
N GLU A 93 22.32 22.57 -40.85
CA GLU A 93 22.61 23.01 -39.48
C GLU A 93 23.02 24.50 -39.45
N MET A 94 23.96 24.90 -40.30
CA MET A 94 24.37 26.30 -40.44
C MET A 94 23.21 27.20 -40.88
N LYS A 95 22.31 26.72 -41.76
CA LYS A 95 21.11 27.46 -42.17
C LYS A 95 20.14 27.65 -41.00
N LEU A 96 19.95 26.62 -40.17
CA LEU A 96 19.17 26.70 -38.94
C LEU A 96 19.80 27.73 -37.97
N PHE A 97 21.11 27.67 -37.76
CA PHE A 97 21.82 28.59 -36.88
C PHE A 97 21.78 30.03 -37.37
N ALA A 98 21.96 30.28 -38.66
CA ALA A 98 21.82 31.61 -39.25
C ALA A 98 20.42 32.21 -39.00
N LYS A 99 19.37 31.38 -39.07
CA LYS A 99 17.99 31.80 -38.74
C LYS A 99 17.84 32.09 -37.25
N GLN A 100 18.43 31.28 -36.37
CA GLN A 100 18.36 31.51 -34.93
C GLN A 100 19.16 32.74 -34.49
N CYS A 101 20.32 33.02 -35.08
CA CYS A 101 21.18 34.18 -34.77
C CYS A 101 20.44 35.52 -34.82
N GLN A 102 19.48 35.66 -35.72
CA GLN A 102 18.70 36.90 -35.89
C GLN A 102 17.75 37.15 -34.70
N ASP A 103 17.33 36.10 -33.99
CA ASP A 103 16.35 36.20 -32.91
C ASP A 103 16.96 36.11 -31.51
N VAL A 104 18.02 35.31 -31.34
CA VAL A 104 18.61 35.04 -30.01
C VAL A 104 19.51 36.17 -29.54
N ASP A 105 19.62 36.33 -28.22
CA ASP A 105 20.41 37.40 -27.62
C ASP A 105 21.78 36.89 -27.12
N ILE A 106 21.88 35.60 -26.79
CA ILE A 106 23.11 34.96 -26.32
C ILE A 106 23.31 33.63 -27.04
N ILE A 107 24.52 33.37 -27.53
CA ILE A 107 24.92 32.07 -28.09
C ILE A 107 26.06 31.50 -27.24
N ILE A 108 25.93 30.24 -26.83
CA ILE A 108 26.97 29.48 -26.14
C ILE A 108 27.30 28.26 -27.00
N THR A 109 28.54 28.17 -27.48
CA THR A 109 28.99 27.07 -28.32
C THR A 109 29.91 26.14 -27.55
N THR A 110 29.63 24.84 -27.63
CA THR A 110 30.38 23.78 -26.93
C THR A 110 30.67 22.59 -27.86
N ALA A 111 30.58 22.79 -29.17
CA ALA A 111 30.73 21.71 -30.14
C ALA A 111 32.21 21.35 -30.28
N LEU A 112 32.58 20.16 -29.83
CA LEU A 112 33.94 19.68 -29.83
C LEU A 112 33.97 18.19 -30.20
N ILE A 113 34.80 17.84 -31.16
CA ILE A 113 35.03 16.46 -31.58
C ILE A 113 36.43 16.03 -31.09
N PRO A 114 36.55 14.98 -30.26
CA PRO A 114 37.85 14.53 -29.75
C PRO A 114 38.86 14.28 -30.88
N GLY A 115 40.09 14.77 -30.70
CA GLY A 115 41.19 14.57 -31.65
C GLY A 115 41.14 15.42 -32.92
N LYS A 116 40.13 16.29 -33.08
CA LYS A 116 40.00 17.22 -34.22
C LYS A 116 39.85 18.66 -33.73
N LYS A 117 40.01 19.61 -34.65
CA LYS A 117 39.63 21.00 -34.39
C LYS A 117 38.12 21.11 -34.21
N ALA A 118 37.70 22.05 -33.37
CA ALA A 118 36.29 22.40 -33.24
C ALA A 118 35.73 22.82 -34.61
N PRO A 119 34.52 22.36 -34.99
CA PRO A 119 33.91 22.75 -36.27
C PRO A 119 33.50 24.22 -36.22
N ILE A 120 33.76 24.96 -37.30
CA ILE A 120 33.25 26.32 -37.47
C ILE A 120 31.77 26.22 -37.86
N LEU A 121 30.89 26.61 -36.94
CA LEU A 121 29.43 26.53 -37.07
C LEU A 121 28.79 27.90 -37.26
N PHE A 122 29.49 28.98 -36.84
CA PHE A 122 29.04 30.35 -36.99
C PHE A 122 30.06 31.16 -37.79
N LYS A 123 29.64 31.57 -38.98
CA LYS A 123 30.43 32.46 -39.85
C LYS A 123 30.30 33.91 -39.41
N LYS A 124 31.23 34.74 -39.86
CA LYS A 124 31.27 36.18 -39.56
C LYS A 124 29.96 36.90 -39.88
N ASP A 125 29.35 36.63 -41.02
CA ASP A 125 28.08 37.22 -41.46
C ASP A 125 26.90 36.84 -40.54
N MET A 126 26.87 35.60 -40.04
CA MET A 126 25.86 35.14 -39.08
C MET A 126 25.96 35.89 -37.75
N ILE A 127 27.18 36.06 -37.23
CA ILE A 127 27.42 36.78 -35.97
C ILE A 127 27.10 38.27 -36.11
N GLU A 128 27.50 38.88 -37.23
CA GLU A 128 27.21 40.29 -37.50
C GLU A 128 25.71 40.57 -37.72
N SER A 129 24.88 39.54 -37.96
CA SER A 129 23.43 39.66 -38.06
C SER A 129 22.71 39.66 -36.70
N MET A 130 23.42 39.39 -35.60
CA MET A 130 22.84 39.42 -34.26
C MET A 130 22.50 40.86 -33.83
N LYS A 131 21.58 40.98 -32.87
CA LYS A 131 21.25 42.27 -32.26
C LYS A 131 22.48 42.91 -31.60
N GLU A 132 22.57 44.23 -31.66
CA GLU A 132 23.59 44.97 -30.92
C GLU A 132 23.43 44.74 -29.41
N GLY A 133 24.55 44.56 -28.71
CA GLY A 133 24.59 44.20 -27.29
C GLY A 133 24.41 42.70 -27.00
N SER A 134 24.27 41.85 -28.04
CA SER A 134 24.30 40.40 -27.88
C SER A 134 25.66 39.89 -27.40
N VAL A 135 25.67 38.69 -26.82
CA VAL A 135 26.88 38.06 -26.28
C VAL A 135 27.07 36.68 -26.91
N VAL A 136 28.28 36.38 -27.36
CA VAL A 136 28.66 35.04 -27.79
C VAL A 136 29.79 34.49 -26.93
N VAL A 137 29.63 33.25 -26.49
CA VAL A 137 30.56 32.56 -25.60
C VAL A 137 31.03 31.28 -26.30
N ASP A 138 32.34 31.22 -26.59
CA ASP A 138 32.94 30.08 -27.28
C ASP A 138 33.71 29.20 -26.30
N LEU A 139 33.09 28.11 -25.83
CA LEU A 139 33.74 27.17 -24.92
C LEU A 139 34.76 26.26 -25.63
N ALA A 140 34.80 26.27 -26.96
CA ALA A 140 35.72 25.46 -27.76
C ALA A 140 36.95 26.25 -28.26
N ALA A 141 37.16 27.48 -27.75
CA ALA A 141 38.22 28.39 -28.20
C ALA A 141 39.64 27.79 -28.12
N GLU A 142 39.91 26.91 -27.14
CA GLU A 142 41.21 26.23 -27.00
C GLU A 142 41.52 25.29 -28.17
N ALA A 143 40.49 24.65 -28.73
CA ALA A 143 40.60 23.66 -29.81
C ALA A 143 40.27 24.25 -31.20
N GLY A 144 40.34 25.57 -31.36
CA GLY A 144 40.13 26.30 -32.62
C GLY A 144 38.87 27.18 -32.64
N GLY A 145 37.91 26.96 -31.73
CA GLY A 145 36.66 27.73 -31.65
C GLY A 145 35.57 27.27 -32.63
N ASN A 146 34.31 27.52 -32.28
CA ASN A 146 33.15 27.28 -33.16
C ASN A 146 32.74 28.53 -33.96
N ILE A 147 33.22 29.70 -33.56
CA ILE A 147 32.87 30.99 -34.16
C ILE A 147 34.09 31.54 -34.90
N GLU A 148 33.90 31.89 -36.17
CA GLU A 148 34.98 32.37 -37.06
C GLU A 148 35.69 33.62 -36.52
N THR A 149 34.97 34.46 -35.77
CA THR A 149 35.48 35.69 -35.15
C THR A 149 36.02 35.48 -33.73
N THR A 150 36.15 34.26 -33.21
CA THR A 150 36.73 34.03 -31.88
C THR A 150 38.21 34.41 -31.84
N LYS A 151 38.60 35.18 -30.81
CA LYS A 151 40.00 35.40 -30.44
C LYS A 151 40.29 34.65 -29.13
N PRO A 152 41.01 33.52 -29.17
CA PRO A 152 41.27 32.71 -27.98
C PRO A 152 41.97 33.52 -26.87
N GLY A 153 41.46 33.42 -25.65
CA GLY A 153 41.97 34.12 -24.46
C GLY A 153 41.46 35.55 -24.29
N GLU A 154 40.80 36.13 -25.30
CA GLU A 154 40.35 37.51 -25.26
C GLU A 154 38.84 37.64 -25.09
N MET A 155 38.42 38.73 -24.46
CA MET A 155 37.07 39.25 -24.56
C MET A 155 37.14 40.58 -25.29
N TYR A 156 36.39 40.70 -26.39
CA TYR A 156 36.39 41.91 -27.21
C TYR A 156 35.03 42.12 -27.85
N VAL A 157 34.77 43.36 -28.28
CA VAL A 157 33.53 43.72 -28.97
C VAL A 157 33.79 43.75 -30.47
N HIS A 158 33.02 42.97 -31.23
CA HIS A 158 33.03 42.96 -32.69
C HIS A 158 31.69 43.47 -33.20
N LYS A 159 31.67 44.66 -33.82
CA LYS A 159 30.46 45.30 -34.37
C LYS A 159 29.23 45.24 -33.44
N GLY A 160 29.43 45.57 -32.16
CA GLY A 160 28.34 45.61 -31.16
C GLY A 160 28.02 44.26 -30.49
N VAL A 161 28.61 43.15 -30.93
CA VAL A 161 28.47 41.82 -30.30
C VAL A 161 29.71 41.53 -29.44
N THR A 162 29.49 41.23 -28.16
CA THR A 162 30.58 40.91 -27.24
C THR A 162 30.98 39.45 -27.39
N HIS A 163 32.23 39.19 -27.73
CA HIS A 163 32.81 37.85 -27.82
C HIS A 163 33.55 37.52 -26.54
N ILE A 164 33.27 36.34 -25.98
CA ILE A 164 33.98 35.78 -24.83
C ILE A 164 34.63 34.47 -25.29
N GLY A 165 35.94 34.54 -25.55
CA GLY A 165 36.75 33.41 -26.04
C GLY A 165 37.78 32.93 -25.02
N TYR A 166 37.53 33.07 -23.72
CA TYR A 166 38.48 32.64 -22.69
C TYR A 166 38.76 31.14 -22.77
N THR A 167 40.05 30.78 -22.73
CA THR A 167 40.52 29.39 -22.80
C THR A 167 40.71 28.76 -21.41
N ASP A 168 40.52 29.54 -20.35
CA ASP A 168 40.81 29.16 -18.97
C ASP A 168 39.59 29.30 -18.05
N LEU A 169 38.37 29.22 -18.58
CA LEU A 169 37.13 29.52 -17.84
C LEU A 169 37.03 28.91 -16.41
N PRO A 170 37.41 27.64 -16.16
CA PRO A 170 37.39 27.09 -14.80
C PRO A 170 38.32 27.82 -13.81
N SER A 171 39.42 28.42 -14.27
CA SER A 171 40.38 29.18 -13.43
C SER A 171 39.70 30.38 -12.75
N ARG A 172 38.67 30.94 -13.38
CA ARG A 172 37.90 32.10 -12.90
C ARG A 172 36.89 31.72 -11.81
N MET A 173 36.70 30.42 -11.58
CA MET A 173 36.00 29.86 -10.43
C MET A 173 36.94 28.94 -9.63
N ALA A 174 38.17 29.41 -9.39
CA ALA A 174 39.27 28.64 -8.80
C ALA A 174 38.88 27.84 -7.56
N THR A 175 38.09 28.40 -6.65
CA THR A 175 37.63 27.69 -5.45
C THR A 175 36.82 26.44 -5.81
N GLN A 176 35.77 26.58 -6.62
CA GLN A 176 34.92 25.46 -7.03
C GLN A 176 35.69 24.43 -7.86
N ALA A 177 36.52 24.91 -8.80
CA ALA A 177 37.36 24.06 -9.63
C ALA A 177 38.35 23.24 -8.78
N SER A 178 39.01 23.89 -7.81
CA SER A 178 39.97 23.24 -6.92
C SER A 178 39.28 22.21 -6.01
N THR A 179 38.11 22.52 -5.46
CA THR A 179 37.35 21.58 -4.63
C THR A 179 36.90 20.35 -5.42
N LEU A 180 36.33 20.54 -6.61
CA LEU A 180 35.88 19.41 -7.44
C LEU A 180 37.06 18.57 -7.97
N TYR A 181 38.13 19.21 -8.39
CA TYR A 181 39.33 18.51 -8.85
C TYR A 181 40.00 17.73 -7.71
N SER A 182 40.10 18.33 -6.52
CA SER A 182 40.56 17.64 -5.31
C SER A 182 39.68 16.43 -4.97
N ASN A 183 38.36 16.57 -5.04
CA ASN A 183 37.42 15.45 -4.84
C ASN A 183 37.62 14.33 -5.87
N ASN A 184 37.87 14.66 -7.15
CA ASN A 184 38.15 13.66 -8.18
C ASN A 184 39.45 12.90 -7.88
N ILE A 185 40.52 13.61 -7.49
CA ILE A 185 41.79 12.99 -7.12
C ILE A 185 41.61 12.07 -5.90
N ILE A 186 40.95 12.56 -4.84
CA ILE A 186 40.72 11.76 -3.62
C ILE A 186 39.91 10.50 -3.94
N LYS A 187 38.84 10.61 -4.74
CA LYS A 187 38.01 9.47 -5.14
C LYS A 187 38.79 8.50 -6.05
N LEU A 188 39.62 9.00 -6.96
CA LEU A 188 40.49 8.17 -7.78
C LEU A 188 41.48 7.38 -6.91
N LEU A 189 42.19 8.04 -6.00
CA LEU A 189 43.15 7.39 -5.10
C LEU A 189 42.49 6.34 -4.21
N LYS A 190 41.30 6.64 -3.66
CA LYS A 190 40.50 5.68 -2.89
C LYS A 190 40.02 4.48 -3.72
N ALA A 191 39.73 4.70 -5.01
CA ALA A 191 39.23 3.65 -5.89
C ALA A 191 40.34 2.73 -6.39
N ILE A 192 41.49 3.26 -6.83
CA ILE A 192 42.57 2.46 -7.42
C ILE A 192 43.32 1.60 -6.39
N SER A 193 43.28 1.99 -5.11
CA SER A 193 43.89 1.25 -4.00
C SER A 193 42.96 1.29 -2.78
N PRO A 194 41.93 0.41 -2.73
CA PRO A 194 40.95 0.41 -1.65
C PRO A 194 41.47 -0.15 -0.33
N ASP A 195 42.67 -0.74 -0.31
CA ASP A 195 43.31 -1.28 0.90
C ASP A 195 43.65 -0.16 1.90
N LYS A 196 43.53 -0.47 3.20
CA LYS A 196 43.70 0.52 4.27
C LYS A 196 45.15 0.74 4.69
N GLU A 197 46.03 -0.23 4.44
CA GLU A 197 47.41 -0.24 4.94
C GLU A 197 48.43 -0.09 3.81
N ASN A 198 48.13 -0.61 2.62
CA ASN A 198 49.02 -0.63 1.48
C ASN A 198 48.46 0.18 0.32
N PHE A 199 49.30 1.02 -0.28
CA PHE A 199 48.97 1.68 -1.53
C PHE A 199 49.49 0.83 -2.69
N TYR A 200 48.59 0.13 -3.38
CA TYR A 200 48.94 -0.76 -4.47
C TYR A 200 47.87 -0.75 -5.56
N PHE A 201 48.32 -0.61 -6.80
CA PHE A 201 47.53 -0.80 -8.01
C PHE A 201 48.41 -1.45 -9.07
N ASP A 202 47.84 -2.31 -9.91
CA ASP A 202 48.58 -2.97 -10.98
C ASP A 202 47.89 -2.77 -12.33
N PRO A 203 48.50 -2.02 -13.26
CA PRO A 203 47.99 -1.90 -14.63
C PRO A 203 48.18 -3.23 -15.37
N LYS A 204 47.07 -3.89 -15.71
CA LYS A 204 47.05 -5.10 -16.52
C LYS A 204 46.73 -4.75 -17.97
N ASP A 205 47.31 -5.47 -18.94
CA ASP A 205 46.99 -5.30 -20.36
C ASP A 205 45.78 -6.13 -20.81
N GLU A 206 45.32 -7.08 -19.99
CA GLU A 206 44.07 -7.82 -20.17
C GLU A 206 43.04 -7.39 -19.13
N PHE A 207 41.89 -6.87 -19.58
CA PHE A 207 40.84 -6.35 -18.71
C PHE A 207 39.49 -6.33 -19.43
N ASP A 208 38.43 -6.39 -18.62
CA ASP A 208 37.06 -6.31 -19.07
C ASP A 208 36.54 -4.87 -19.01
N TYR A 209 35.75 -4.47 -19.99
CA TYR A 209 35.06 -3.19 -20.03
C TYR A 209 34.18 -3.01 -18.79
N GLY A 210 34.19 -1.81 -18.21
CA GLY A 210 33.40 -1.46 -17.02
C GLY A 210 34.00 -1.91 -15.68
N THR A 211 35.12 -2.65 -15.68
CA THR A 211 35.84 -3.02 -14.45
C THR A 211 36.81 -1.93 -14.00
N LEU A 212 37.29 -2.02 -12.75
CA LEU A 212 38.31 -1.10 -12.23
C LEU A 212 39.65 -1.24 -12.98
N ASP A 213 40.02 -2.45 -13.42
CA ASP A 213 41.25 -2.70 -14.18
C ASP A 213 41.26 -1.91 -15.51
N HIS A 214 40.10 -1.79 -16.17
CA HIS A 214 39.93 -0.92 -17.34
C HIS A 214 40.23 0.55 -17.01
N VAL A 215 39.76 1.04 -15.86
CA VAL A 215 40.01 2.41 -15.40
C VAL A 215 41.49 2.61 -15.09
N VAL A 216 42.12 1.69 -14.34
CA VAL A 216 43.54 1.76 -13.96
C VAL A 216 44.43 1.78 -15.21
N ARG A 217 44.21 0.83 -16.13
CA ARG A 217 45.03 0.73 -17.34
C ARG A 217 44.85 1.89 -18.30
N GLY A 218 43.63 2.42 -18.41
CA GLY A 218 43.34 3.62 -19.20
C GLY A 218 43.91 4.91 -18.60
N THR A 219 44.08 4.97 -17.28
CA THR A 219 44.60 6.15 -16.57
C THR A 219 46.13 6.20 -16.57
N VAL A 220 46.82 5.06 -16.42
CA VAL A 220 48.29 5.00 -16.36
C VAL A 220 48.88 5.04 -17.77
N VAL A 221 49.56 6.15 -18.11
CA VAL A 221 50.22 6.33 -19.41
C VAL A 221 51.70 5.91 -19.42
N MET A 222 52.31 5.81 -18.23
CA MET A 222 53.72 5.44 -18.04
C MET A 222 53.88 4.68 -16.71
N LYS A 223 54.63 3.57 -16.73
CA LYS A 223 55.00 2.79 -15.54
C LYS A 223 56.52 2.54 -15.58
N ASP A 224 57.22 2.86 -14.50
CA ASP A 224 58.69 2.67 -14.37
C ASP A 224 59.51 3.24 -15.54
N GLY A 225 59.11 4.41 -16.04
CA GLY A 225 59.75 5.09 -17.19
C GLY A 225 59.41 4.50 -18.56
N LYS A 226 58.64 3.42 -18.65
CA LYS A 226 58.14 2.85 -19.92
C LYS A 226 56.76 3.42 -20.25
N VAL A 227 56.64 4.00 -21.44
CA VAL A 227 55.35 4.48 -21.96
C VAL A 227 54.49 3.25 -22.31
N ILE A 228 53.28 3.21 -21.76
CA ILE A 228 52.29 2.16 -22.00
C ILE A 228 51.03 2.71 -22.70
N PHE A 229 51.11 3.93 -23.22
CA PHE A 229 50.09 4.51 -24.10
C PHE A 229 50.37 4.14 -25.57
N PRO A 230 49.34 3.83 -26.39
CA PRO A 230 47.91 3.74 -26.06
C PRO A 230 47.52 2.45 -25.32
N ALA A 231 46.41 2.48 -24.58
CA ALA A 231 45.86 1.29 -23.94
C ALA A 231 45.25 0.32 -24.98
N PRO A 232 45.37 -1.01 -24.79
CA PRO A 232 44.68 -1.98 -25.63
C PRO A 232 43.15 -1.91 -25.46
N PRO A 233 42.36 -2.42 -26.41
CA PRO A 233 40.91 -2.51 -26.24
C PRO A 233 40.54 -3.57 -25.18
N PRO A 234 39.45 -3.36 -24.42
CA PRO A 234 38.98 -4.35 -23.44
C PRO A 234 38.40 -5.61 -24.11
N ASN A 235 38.39 -6.73 -23.38
CA ASN A 235 37.99 -8.05 -23.89
C ASN A 235 36.51 -8.12 -24.30
N ASN A 236 35.62 -7.43 -23.58
CA ASN A 236 34.17 -7.48 -23.74
C ASN A 236 33.58 -6.08 -23.98
N ILE A 237 33.83 -5.50 -25.14
CA ILE A 237 33.17 -4.25 -25.53
C ILE A 237 31.65 -4.52 -25.71
N PRO A 238 30.76 -3.84 -24.96
CA PRO A 238 29.32 -4.03 -25.14
C PRO A 238 28.91 -3.69 -26.58
N GLN A 239 28.35 -4.66 -27.30
CA GLN A 239 27.80 -4.44 -28.64
C GLN A 239 26.39 -3.86 -28.53
N GLY A 240 26.31 -2.56 -28.28
CA GLY A 240 25.05 -1.81 -28.21
C GLY A 240 24.48 -1.65 -26.81
N PRO A 241 23.47 -0.77 -26.65
CA PRO A 241 22.80 -0.58 -25.37
C PRO A 241 22.13 -1.91 -24.94
N PRO A 242 22.25 -2.31 -23.66
CA PRO A 242 21.58 -3.50 -23.16
C PRO A 242 20.07 -3.38 -23.41
N VAL A 243 19.44 -4.50 -23.81
CA VAL A 243 17.98 -4.56 -23.95
C VAL A 243 17.38 -4.31 -22.58
N LYS A 244 16.81 -3.12 -22.38
CA LYS A 244 16.13 -2.78 -21.13
C LYS A 244 14.92 -3.69 -20.99
N GLN A 245 14.91 -4.52 -19.95
CA GLN A 245 13.76 -5.34 -19.64
C GLN A 245 12.56 -4.44 -19.34
N LYS A 246 11.40 -4.77 -19.92
CA LYS A 246 10.17 -4.04 -19.67
C LYS A 246 9.78 -4.16 -18.19
N THR A 247 9.31 -3.05 -17.65
CA THR A 247 8.73 -2.99 -16.30
C THR A 247 7.45 -3.82 -16.22
N VAL A 248 7.01 -4.16 -15.00
CA VAL A 248 5.75 -4.90 -14.80
C VAL A 248 4.56 -4.14 -15.39
N ALA A 249 4.52 -2.81 -15.20
CA ALA A 249 3.43 -1.96 -15.69
C ALA A 249 3.32 -1.97 -17.24
N GLU A 250 4.46 -1.98 -17.95
CA GLU A 250 4.47 -2.05 -19.42
C GLU A 250 3.91 -3.40 -19.92
N LEU A 251 4.24 -4.50 -19.25
CA LEU A 251 3.71 -5.83 -19.59
C LEU A 251 2.21 -5.93 -19.30
N GLU A 252 1.75 -5.33 -18.20
CA GLU A 252 0.32 -5.25 -17.88
C GLU A 252 -0.45 -4.39 -18.88
N ALA A 253 0.13 -3.27 -19.34
CA ALA A 253 -0.46 -2.42 -20.37
C ALA A 253 -0.64 -3.18 -21.70
N GLU A 254 0.34 -4.00 -22.10
CA GLU A 254 0.22 -4.87 -23.28
C GLU A 254 -0.90 -5.90 -23.10
N LYS A 255 -0.97 -6.57 -21.93
CA LYS A 255 -2.03 -7.52 -21.61
C LYS A 255 -3.42 -6.86 -21.64
N ALA A 256 -3.55 -5.67 -21.08
CA ALA A 256 -4.79 -4.90 -21.09
C ALA A 256 -5.19 -4.48 -22.52
N ALA A 257 -4.23 -4.10 -23.36
CA ALA A 257 -4.47 -3.72 -24.75
C ALA A 257 -4.97 -4.91 -25.63
N THR A 258 -4.69 -6.16 -25.25
CA THR A 258 -5.20 -7.34 -25.98
C THR A 258 -6.71 -7.55 -25.82
N VAL A 259 -7.35 -6.97 -24.80
CA VAL A 259 -8.79 -7.13 -24.54
C VAL A 259 -9.58 -6.19 -25.45
N THR A 260 -10.23 -6.75 -26.47
CA THR A 260 -11.03 -5.96 -27.41
C THR A 260 -12.25 -5.32 -26.73
N PRO A 261 -12.72 -4.14 -27.19
CA PRO A 261 -13.94 -3.52 -26.68
C PRO A 261 -15.15 -4.45 -26.73
N PHE A 262 -15.26 -5.28 -27.78
CA PHE A 262 -16.32 -6.29 -27.90
C PHE A 262 -16.31 -7.28 -26.73
N ARG A 263 -15.15 -7.87 -26.38
CA ARG A 263 -15.05 -8.81 -25.26
C ARG A 263 -15.40 -8.13 -23.94
N LYS A 264 -14.97 -6.88 -23.74
CA LYS A 264 -15.31 -6.10 -22.55
C LYS A 264 -16.83 -5.91 -22.40
N THR A 265 -17.50 -5.50 -23.48
CA THR A 265 -18.96 -5.34 -23.50
C THR A 265 -19.69 -6.67 -23.32
N MET A 266 -19.23 -7.73 -24.00
CA MET A 266 -19.85 -9.06 -23.89
C MET A 266 -19.77 -9.62 -22.46
N THR A 267 -18.61 -9.51 -21.81
CA THR A 267 -18.44 -9.92 -20.40
C THR A 267 -19.36 -9.12 -19.48
N SER A 268 -19.43 -7.79 -19.66
CA SER A 268 -20.31 -6.94 -18.86
C SER A 268 -21.78 -7.32 -19.03
N ALA A 269 -22.26 -7.44 -20.28
CA ALA A 269 -23.64 -7.86 -20.57
C ALA A 269 -23.96 -9.25 -19.99
N SER A 270 -23.01 -10.18 -20.05
CA SER A 270 -23.16 -11.53 -19.49
C SER A 270 -23.30 -11.52 -17.96
N VAL A 271 -22.50 -10.70 -17.25
CA VAL A 271 -22.61 -10.55 -15.80
C VAL A 271 -23.97 -9.99 -15.39
N TYR A 272 -24.45 -8.93 -16.06
CA TYR A 272 -25.79 -8.38 -15.79
C TYR A 272 -26.91 -9.38 -16.11
N THR A 273 -26.80 -10.10 -17.22
CA THR A 273 -27.78 -11.14 -17.59
C THR A 273 -27.84 -12.25 -16.54
N ALA A 274 -26.69 -12.70 -16.04
CA ALA A 274 -26.62 -13.69 -14.96
C ALA A 274 -27.25 -13.13 -13.66
N GLY A 275 -26.96 -11.89 -13.29
CA GLY A 275 -27.55 -11.24 -12.12
C GLY A 275 -29.08 -11.15 -12.20
N LEU A 276 -29.61 -10.66 -13.33
CA LEU A 276 -31.06 -10.57 -13.56
C LEU A 276 -31.73 -11.95 -13.59
N SER A 277 -31.08 -12.95 -14.18
CA SER A 277 -31.59 -14.32 -14.21
C SER A 277 -31.65 -14.94 -12.81
N SER A 278 -30.66 -14.68 -11.95
CA SER A 278 -30.68 -15.11 -10.55
C SER A 278 -31.83 -14.47 -9.76
N MET A 279 -32.16 -13.19 -10.02
CA MET A 279 -33.33 -12.54 -9.40
C MET A 279 -34.65 -13.19 -9.82
N LEU A 280 -34.79 -13.53 -11.11
CA LEU A 280 -35.96 -14.29 -11.60
C LEU A 280 -36.04 -15.67 -10.93
N GLY A 281 -34.91 -16.37 -10.81
CA GLY A 281 -34.82 -17.66 -10.13
C GLY A 281 -35.27 -17.60 -8.67
N LEU A 282 -34.79 -16.61 -7.90
CA LEU A 282 -35.22 -16.39 -6.51
C LEU A 282 -36.72 -16.07 -6.42
N GLY A 283 -37.28 -15.34 -7.38
CA GLY A 283 -38.72 -15.07 -7.45
C GLY A 283 -39.56 -16.33 -7.72
N ILE A 284 -39.07 -17.23 -8.57
CA ILE A 284 -39.77 -18.50 -8.89
C ILE A 284 -39.80 -19.44 -7.68
N VAL A 285 -38.72 -19.49 -6.88
CA VAL A 285 -38.61 -20.40 -5.72
C VAL A 285 -39.14 -19.81 -4.41
N ALA A 286 -39.68 -18.58 -4.44
CA ALA A 286 -40.19 -17.90 -3.25
C ALA A 286 -41.44 -18.61 -2.70
N PRO A 287 -41.42 -19.13 -1.46
CA PRO A 287 -42.58 -19.83 -0.90
C PRO A 287 -43.68 -18.88 -0.42
N ASN A 288 -43.34 -17.63 -0.08
CA ASN A 288 -44.25 -16.63 0.47
C ASN A 288 -43.73 -15.19 0.27
N THR A 289 -44.56 -14.21 0.63
CA THR A 289 -44.21 -12.78 0.52
C THR A 289 -43.12 -12.36 1.49
N ALA A 290 -43.04 -12.97 2.68
CA ALA A 290 -42.03 -12.64 3.69
C ALA A 290 -40.61 -12.89 3.15
N PHE A 291 -40.39 -13.99 2.43
CA PHE A 291 -39.12 -14.25 1.76
C PHE A 291 -38.75 -13.14 0.77
N THR A 292 -39.68 -12.71 -0.08
CA THR A 292 -39.41 -11.63 -1.06
C THR A 292 -39.12 -10.28 -0.38
N GLN A 293 -39.79 -9.98 0.73
CA GLN A 293 -39.52 -8.79 1.54
C GLN A 293 -38.12 -8.86 2.16
N MET A 294 -37.75 -10.02 2.71
CA MET A 294 -36.42 -10.22 3.30
C MET A 294 -35.30 -10.13 2.27
N VAL A 295 -35.48 -10.71 1.08
CA VAL A 295 -34.54 -10.59 -0.05
C VAL A 295 -34.38 -9.11 -0.47
N THR A 296 -35.47 -8.35 -0.46
CA THR A 296 -35.44 -6.91 -0.75
C THR A 296 -34.62 -6.15 0.29
N THR A 297 -34.90 -6.37 1.58
CA THR A 297 -34.14 -5.77 2.69
C THR A 297 -32.67 -6.16 2.63
N PHE A 298 -32.36 -7.43 2.39
CA PHE A 298 -31.01 -7.96 2.23
C PHE A 298 -30.26 -7.26 1.08
N GLY A 299 -30.88 -7.13 -0.10
CA GLY A 299 -30.28 -6.47 -1.25
C GLY A 299 -29.97 -4.99 -0.98
N LEU A 300 -30.92 -4.26 -0.40
CA LEU A 300 -30.73 -2.84 -0.03
C LEU A 300 -29.66 -2.68 1.06
N ALA A 301 -29.70 -3.51 2.11
CA ALA A 301 -28.71 -3.48 3.18
C ALA A 301 -27.31 -3.84 2.68
N GLY A 302 -27.19 -4.77 1.72
CA GLY A 302 -25.92 -5.09 1.07
C GLY A 302 -25.33 -3.90 0.30
N ILE A 303 -26.17 -3.14 -0.43
CA ILE A 303 -25.75 -1.92 -1.12
C ILE A 303 -25.33 -0.84 -0.12
N VAL A 304 -26.09 -0.67 0.96
CA VAL A 304 -25.75 0.27 2.05
C VAL A 304 -24.41 -0.11 2.68
N GLY A 305 -24.21 -1.39 3.01
CA GLY A 305 -22.96 -1.88 3.58
C GLY A 305 -21.77 -1.67 2.66
N TYR A 306 -21.93 -1.94 1.35
CA TYR A 306 -20.90 -1.68 0.34
C TYR A 306 -20.43 -0.22 0.37
N HIS A 307 -21.34 0.74 0.26
CA HIS A 307 -20.97 2.15 0.23
C HIS A 307 -20.45 2.68 1.57
N THR A 308 -21.00 2.18 2.68
CA THR A 308 -20.60 2.62 4.02
C THR A 308 -19.16 2.23 4.34
N VAL A 309 -18.76 1.00 3.98
CA VAL A 309 -17.42 0.49 4.29
C VAL A 309 -16.34 1.15 3.43
N TRP A 310 -16.60 1.39 2.13
CA TRP A 310 -15.65 2.12 1.28
C TRP A 310 -15.40 3.56 1.75
N GLY A 311 -16.33 4.14 2.52
CA GLY A 311 -16.16 5.47 3.13
C GLY A 311 -15.36 5.48 4.43
N VAL A 312 -14.96 4.33 4.98
CA VAL A 312 -14.18 4.26 6.23
C VAL A 312 -12.73 4.68 5.98
N THR A 313 -12.16 5.48 6.89
CA THR A 313 -10.74 5.87 6.78
C THR A 313 -9.84 4.62 6.89
N PRO A 314 -8.84 4.41 6.02
CA PRO A 314 -7.96 3.23 6.07
C PRO A 314 -7.28 3.00 7.44
N ALA A 315 -6.89 4.09 8.12
CA ALA A 315 -6.33 4.07 9.46
C ALA A 315 -7.28 3.48 10.54
N LEU A 316 -8.59 3.40 10.26
CA LEU A 316 -9.63 2.87 11.14
C LEU A 316 -10.12 1.47 10.75
N HIS A 317 -9.45 0.77 9.83
CA HIS A 317 -9.83 -0.61 9.45
C HIS A 317 -9.77 -1.61 10.62
N SER A 318 -8.82 -1.46 11.55
CA SER A 318 -8.76 -2.31 12.75
C SER A 318 -9.95 -2.05 13.69
N PRO A 319 -10.28 -0.78 14.06
CA PRO A 319 -11.53 -0.45 14.74
C PRO A 319 -12.80 -0.92 14.02
N LEU A 320 -12.85 -0.82 12.68
CA LEU A 320 -13.95 -1.34 11.87
C LEU A 320 -14.19 -2.83 12.11
N MET A 321 -13.13 -3.66 12.05
CA MET A 321 -13.23 -5.09 12.35
C MET A 321 -13.69 -5.35 13.78
N SER A 322 -13.23 -4.55 14.74
CA SER A 322 -13.68 -4.66 16.13
C SER A 322 -15.17 -4.32 16.30
N VAL A 323 -15.66 -3.28 15.62
CA VAL A 323 -17.09 -2.92 15.61
C VAL A 323 -17.94 -3.99 14.95
N THR A 324 -17.52 -4.52 13.79
CA THR A 324 -18.27 -5.60 13.14
C THR A 324 -18.35 -6.84 14.02
N ASN A 325 -17.31 -7.13 14.82
CA ASN A 325 -17.32 -8.24 15.77
C ASN A 325 -18.21 -7.99 16.99
N ALA A 326 -18.32 -6.74 17.45
CA ALA A 326 -19.24 -6.38 18.51
C ALA A 326 -20.69 -6.54 18.05
N ILE A 327 -21.00 -6.05 16.84
CA ILE A 327 -22.34 -6.09 16.27
C ILE A 327 -22.73 -7.51 15.82
N SER A 328 -21.78 -8.33 15.34
CA SER A 328 -22.04 -9.74 14.99
C SER A 328 -22.50 -10.58 16.17
N GLY A 329 -22.24 -10.16 17.41
CA GLY A 329 -22.82 -10.74 18.61
C GLY A 329 -24.36 -10.65 18.68
N LEU A 330 -25.03 -10.00 17.72
CA LEU A 330 -26.48 -10.06 17.56
C LEU A 330 -27.03 -11.44 17.19
N THR A 331 -26.20 -12.45 16.95
CA THR A 331 -26.62 -13.88 17.02
C THR A 331 -27.31 -14.21 18.37
N ALA A 332 -27.09 -13.39 19.42
CA ALA A 332 -27.87 -13.46 20.65
C ALA A 332 -29.38 -13.29 20.42
N VAL A 333 -29.82 -12.50 19.43
CA VAL A 333 -31.23 -12.35 19.07
C VAL A 333 -31.83 -13.69 18.66
N GLY A 334 -31.12 -14.46 17.83
CA GLY A 334 -31.59 -15.80 17.42
C GLY A 334 -31.55 -16.81 18.56
N GLY A 335 -30.54 -16.75 19.42
CA GLY A 335 -30.54 -17.52 20.67
C GLY A 335 -31.75 -17.21 21.55
N LEU A 336 -32.05 -15.93 21.79
CA LEU A 336 -33.13 -15.50 22.69
C LEU A 336 -34.53 -15.93 22.20
N VAL A 337 -34.82 -15.87 20.91
CA VAL A 337 -36.13 -16.29 20.38
C VAL A 337 -36.36 -17.80 20.47
N LEU A 338 -35.29 -18.61 20.52
CA LEU A 338 -35.37 -20.07 20.66
C LEU A 338 -35.19 -20.55 22.11
N MET A 339 -34.85 -19.65 23.03
CA MET A 339 -34.81 -19.95 24.47
C MET A 339 -36.22 -20.12 25.04
N GLY A 340 -36.40 -21.10 25.91
CA GLY A 340 -37.68 -21.41 26.53
C GLY A 340 -37.51 -22.25 27.80
N GLY A 341 -38.63 -22.64 28.40
CA GLY A 341 -38.65 -23.30 29.71
C GLY A 341 -38.80 -22.30 30.85
N ASN A 342 -38.08 -22.53 31.96
CA ASN A 342 -38.14 -21.72 33.17
C ASN A 342 -36.73 -21.20 33.55
N TYR A 343 -36.31 -21.33 34.81
CA TYR A 343 -34.94 -21.00 35.22
C TYR A 343 -33.87 -21.84 34.51
N LEU A 344 -34.23 -23.06 34.10
CA LEU A 344 -33.37 -24.02 33.42
C LEU A 344 -34.05 -24.48 32.13
N PRO A 345 -33.26 -24.84 31.10
CA PRO A 345 -33.80 -25.37 29.86
C PRO A 345 -34.37 -26.78 30.10
N GLU A 346 -35.47 -27.10 29.42
CA GLU A 346 -36.22 -28.35 29.59
C GLU A 346 -35.91 -29.38 28.50
N ASN A 347 -35.36 -28.92 27.37
CA ASN A 347 -35.01 -29.78 26.24
C ASN A 347 -33.69 -29.34 25.58
N THR A 348 -33.19 -30.17 24.66
CA THR A 348 -31.89 -29.94 24.03
C THR A 348 -31.84 -28.67 23.19
N SER A 349 -32.90 -28.33 22.44
CA SER A 349 -32.89 -27.10 21.61
C SER A 349 -32.78 -25.84 22.47
N GLN A 350 -33.46 -25.80 23.62
CA GLN A 350 -33.32 -24.72 24.60
C GLN A 350 -31.91 -24.64 25.19
N ILE A 351 -31.22 -25.77 25.42
CA ILE A 351 -29.81 -25.78 25.84
C ILE A 351 -28.92 -25.14 24.76
N LEU A 352 -29.11 -25.52 23.48
CA LEU A 352 -28.34 -24.94 22.37
C LEU A 352 -28.60 -23.43 22.24
N ALA A 353 -29.86 -23.00 22.42
CA ALA A 353 -30.25 -21.59 22.40
C ALA A 353 -29.60 -20.77 23.53
N VAL A 354 -29.58 -21.31 24.77
CA VAL A 354 -28.87 -20.71 25.91
C VAL A 354 -27.37 -20.56 25.61
N LEU A 355 -26.75 -21.61 25.05
CA LEU A 355 -25.34 -21.57 24.68
C LEU A 355 -25.06 -20.52 23.59
N SER A 356 -25.93 -20.43 22.58
CA SER A 356 -25.85 -19.41 21.53
C SER A 356 -25.94 -18.00 22.12
N ALA A 357 -26.93 -17.70 22.97
CA ALA A 357 -27.06 -16.40 23.63
C ALA A 357 -25.86 -16.06 24.55
N PHE A 358 -25.35 -17.05 25.27
CA PHE A 358 -24.17 -16.91 26.14
C PHE A 358 -22.91 -16.51 25.37
N ILE A 359 -22.52 -17.28 24.33
CA ILE A 359 -21.29 -16.97 23.57
C ILE A 359 -21.42 -15.70 22.74
N SER A 360 -22.62 -15.40 22.25
CA SER A 360 -22.92 -14.16 21.54
C SER A 360 -22.71 -12.94 22.45
N SER A 361 -23.09 -13.04 23.72
CA SER A 361 -22.89 -11.97 24.71
C SER A 361 -21.42 -11.73 25.05
N VAL A 362 -20.56 -12.76 24.96
CA VAL A 362 -19.09 -12.61 25.04
C VAL A 362 -18.59 -11.68 23.94
N ASN A 363 -19.06 -11.89 22.70
CA ASN A 363 -18.67 -11.08 21.54
C ASN A 363 -19.15 -9.62 21.65
N ILE A 364 -20.41 -9.40 22.06
CA ILE A 364 -20.97 -8.05 22.24
C ILE A 364 -20.07 -7.24 23.18
N ALA A 365 -19.89 -7.74 24.41
CA ALA A 365 -19.21 -6.97 25.44
C ALA A 365 -17.69 -6.85 25.18
N GLY A 366 -17.09 -7.92 24.65
CA GLY A 366 -15.68 -7.92 24.28
C GLY A 366 -15.37 -6.96 23.14
N GLY A 367 -16.15 -7.01 22.05
CA GLY A 367 -15.96 -6.17 20.87
C GLY A 367 -16.14 -4.68 21.15
N PHE A 368 -17.18 -4.29 21.89
CA PHE A 368 -17.38 -2.87 22.21
C PHE A 368 -16.28 -2.29 23.11
N LEU A 369 -15.78 -3.06 24.08
CA LEU A 369 -14.70 -2.60 24.95
C LEU A 369 -13.37 -2.45 24.20
N VAL A 370 -13.03 -3.41 23.34
CA VAL A 370 -11.83 -3.32 22.49
C VAL A 370 -11.93 -2.13 21.53
N THR A 371 -13.09 -1.94 20.89
CA THR A 371 -13.33 -0.80 20.02
C THR A 371 -13.09 0.52 20.76
N GLN A 372 -13.70 0.67 21.94
CA GLN A 372 -13.53 1.88 22.75
C GLN A 372 -12.06 2.15 23.07
N ARG A 373 -11.33 1.12 23.54
CA ARG A 373 -9.90 1.22 23.86
C ARG A 373 -9.06 1.68 22.67
N MET A 374 -9.33 1.14 21.47
CA MET A 374 -8.58 1.50 20.26
C MET A 374 -8.89 2.92 19.81
N LEU A 375 -10.16 3.32 19.83
CA LEU A 375 -10.56 4.67 19.43
C LEU A 375 -10.01 5.74 20.38
N ASP A 376 -9.93 5.44 21.68
CA ASP A 376 -9.36 6.35 22.67
C ASP A 376 -7.85 6.56 22.47
N MET A 377 -7.13 5.63 21.83
CA MET A 377 -5.70 5.79 21.50
C MET A 377 -5.45 6.83 20.40
N PHE A 378 -6.43 7.07 19.53
CA PHE A 378 -6.31 8.10 18.48
C PHE A 378 -6.60 9.52 18.98
N LYS A 379 -7.04 9.67 20.24
CA LYS A 379 -7.30 10.97 20.83
C LYS A 379 -6.01 11.71 21.10
N ARG A 380 -5.86 12.91 20.54
CA ARG A 380 -4.68 13.74 20.80
C ARG A 380 -4.82 14.43 22.15
N PRO A 381 -3.71 14.64 22.89
CA PRO A 381 -3.73 15.44 24.11
C PRO A 381 -4.21 16.89 23.90
N THR A 382 -4.11 17.40 22.66
CA THR A 382 -4.50 18.75 22.26
C THR A 382 -5.92 18.84 21.71
N ASP A 383 -6.64 17.73 21.56
CA ASP A 383 -8.03 17.76 21.09
C ASP A 383 -8.95 18.41 22.15
N PRO A 384 -10.02 19.11 21.73
CA PRO A 384 -11.01 19.65 22.67
C PRO A 384 -11.64 18.55 23.55
N PRO A 385 -12.09 18.89 24.77
CA PRO A 385 -12.87 17.96 25.59
C PRO A 385 -14.12 17.48 24.86
N GLU A 386 -14.35 16.17 24.89
CA GLU A 386 -15.53 15.52 24.30
C GLU A 386 -16.48 15.04 25.39
N TYR A 387 -17.79 15.06 25.12
CA TYR A 387 -18.83 14.77 26.10
C TYR A 387 -19.65 13.53 25.71
N ASN A 388 -18.96 12.39 25.52
CA ASN A 388 -19.57 11.16 25.00
C ASN A 388 -20.75 10.62 25.83
N TYR A 389 -20.84 10.95 27.13
CA TYR A 389 -21.98 10.58 27.97
C TYR A 389 -23.31 11.19 27.49
N LEU A 390 -23.29 12.27 26.70
CA LEU A 390 -24.51 12.86 26.13
C LEU A 390 -25.20 11.91 25.14
N TYR A 391 -24.48 10.95 24.55
CA TYR A 391 -25.08 9.90 23.71
C TYR A 391 -25.94 8.89 24.49
N LEU A 392 -25.92 8.94 25.84
CA LEU A 392 -26.91 8.24 26.66
C LEU A 392 -28.32 8.82 26.48
N LEU A 393 -28.46 10.09 26.08
CA LEU A 393 -29.76 10.71 25.84
C LEU A 393 -30.55 9.99 24.73
N PRO A 394 -30.05 9.86 23.49
CA PRO A 394 -30.76 9.10 22.45
C PRO A 394 -30.90 7.62 22.81
N GLY A 395 -29.90 6.98 23.42
CA GLY A 395 -30.00 5.58 23.84
C GLY A 395 -31.10 5.33 24.87
N GLY A 396 -31.18 6.19 25.89
CA GLY A 396 -32.21 6.14 26.93
C GLY A 396 -33.60 6.44 26.39
N VAL A 397 -33.75 7.41 25.49
CA VAL A 397 -35.04 7.69 24.82
C VAL A 397 -35.47 6.53 23.92
N PHE A 398 -34.54 5.92 23.17
CA PHE A 398 -34.85 4.84 22.24
C PHE A 398 -35.34 3.58 22.97
N VAL A 399 -34.57 3.08 23.94
CA VAL A 399 -34.94 1.86 24.70
C VAL A 399 -36.02 2.15 25.75
N GLY A 400 -35.95 3.29 26.44
CA GLY A 400 -36.97 3.69 27.43
C GLY A 400 -38.31 4.02 26.79
N GLY A 401 -38.29 4.66 25.62
CA GLY A 401 -39.49 4.91 24.81
C GLY A 401 -40.14 3.61 24.34
N TYR A 402 -39.33 2.62 23.94
CA TYR A 402 -39.82 1.27 23.65
C TYR A 402 -40.49 0.62 24.85
N ALA A 403 -39.87 0.66 26.04
CA ALA A 403 -40.44 0.11 27.25
C ALA A 403 -41.77 0.79 27.64
N ALA A 404 -41.89 2.11 27.45
CA ALA A 404 -43.13 2.86 27.65
C ALA A 404 -44.21 2.50 26.63
N ALA A 405 -43.85 2.29 25.36
CA ALA A 405 -44.78 1.85 24.34
C ALA A 405 -45.28 0.42 24.62
N LEU A 406 -44.37 -0.48 25.01
CA LEU A 406 -44.69 -1.87 25.38
C LEU A 406 -45.64 -1.91 26.58
N SER A 407 -45.40 -1.10 27.63
CA SER A 407 -46.31 -1.00 28.78
C SER A 407 -47.66 -0.35 28.43
N GLY A 408 -47.67 0.53 27.42
CA GLY A 408 -48.87 1.09 26.82
C GLY A 408 -49.64 0.13 25.90
N GLY A 409 -49.17 -1.10 25.71
CA GLY A 409 -49.83 -2.12 24.88
C GLY A 409 -49.55 -2.04 23.39
N TYR A 410 -48.56 -1.24 22.96
CA TYR A 410 -48.13 -1.16 21.56
C TYR A 410 -47.10 -2.24 21.24
N ASN A 411 -47.13 -2.76 20.01
CA ASN A 411 -46.12 -3.66 19.46
C ASN A 411 -45.38 -2.92 18.34
N ILE A 412 -44.12 -2.55 18.56
CA ILE A 412 -43.31 -1.72 17.65
C ILE A 412 -41.95 -2.36 17.32
N GLU A 413 -41.82 -3.67 17.50
CA GLU A 413 -40.58 -4.44 17.35
C GLU A 413 -39.97 -4.29 15.95
N GLN A 414 -40.81 -4.29 14.90
CA GLN A 414 -40.34 -4.11 13.52
C GLN A 414 -39.71 -2.73 13.29
N MET A 415 -40.26 -1.68 13.92
CA MET A 415 -39.69 -0.33 13.86
C MET A 415 -38.42 -0.22 14.72
N MET A 416 -38.37 -0.92 15.85
CA MET A 416 -37.15 -1.03 16.66
C MET A 416 -36.03 -1.72 15.89
N TYR A 417 -36.32 -2.80 15.15
CA TYR A 417 -35.35 -3.49 14.29
C TYR A 417 -34.81 -2.58 13.18
N LEU A 418 -35.66 -1.77 12.55
CA LEU A 418 -35.22 -0.76 11.60
C LEU A 418 -34.31 0.27 12.29
N GLY A 419 -34.74 0.84 13.42
CA GLY A 419 -33.96 1.83 14.17
C GLY A 419 -32.60 1.29 14.62
N SER A 420 -32.56 0.06 15.12
CA SER A 420 -31.34 -0.66 15.48
C SER A 420 -30.43 -0.90 14.28
N GLY A 421 -30.98 -1.34 13.15
CA GLY A 421 -30.24 -1.51 11.90
C GLY A 421 -29.61 -0.20 11.43
N LEU A 422 -30.36 0.91 11.46
CA LEU A 422 -29.85 2.24 11.12
C LEU A 422 -28.74 2.70 12.08
N CYS A 423 -28.86 2.43 13.38
CA CYS A 423 -27.81 2.72 14.36
C CYS A 423 -26.55 1.89 14.07
N CYS A 424 -26.68 0.61 13.71
CA CYS A 424 -25.56 -0.24 13.31
C CYS A 424 -24.90 0.23 11.99
N VAL A 425 -25.67 0.70 11.01
CA VAL A 425 -25.13 1.36 9.81
C VAL A 425 -24.37 2.63 10.19
N GLY A 426 -24.96 3.46 11.05
CA GLY A 426 -24.33 4.65 11.61
C GLY A 426 -23.05 4.36 12.40
N ALA A 427 -22.94 3.17 12.98
CA ALA A 427 -21.74 2.73 13.69
C ALA A 427 -20.53 2.63 12.76
N LEU A 428 -20.71 2.06 11.57
CA LEU A 428 -19.67 1.96 10.55
C LEU A 428 -19.47 3.28 9.82
N ALA A 429 -20.55 3.98 9.47
CA ALA A 429 -20.47 5.29 8.82
C ALA A 429 -19.73 6.32 9.69
N GLY A 430 -19.88 6.24 11.01
CA GLY A 430 -19.16 7.09 11.96
C GLY A 430 -17.64 6.89 11.96
N LEU A 431 -17.13 5.75 11.43
CA LEU A 431 -15.70 5.49 11.26
C LEU A 431 -15.12 6.09 9.96
N SER A 432 -15.91 6.84 9.20
CA SER A 432 -15.43 7.55 8.00
C SER A 432 -14.46 8.68 8.28
N THR A 433 -14.44 9.20 9.52
CA THR A 433 -13.46 10.20 9.95
C THR A 433 -13.04 9.95 11.40
N GLN A 434 -11.80 10.33 11.74
CA GLN A 434 -11.29 10.24 13.12
C GLN A 434 -12.13 11.03 14.12
N GLY A 435 -12.70 12.16 13.70
CA GLY A 435 -13.52 13.03 14.54
C GLY A 435 -14.87 12.40 14.94
N THR A 436 -15.47 11.61 14.06
CA THR A 436 -16.77 10.95 14.29
C THR A 436 -16.65 9.53 14.83
N ALA A 437 -15.44 8.96 14.91
CA ALA A 437 -15.26 7.54 15.22
C ALA A 437 -15.91 7.09 16.54
N ARG A 438 -15.88 7.94 17.58
CA ARG A 438 -16.49 7.64 18.89
C ARG A 438 -18.02 7.66 18.85
N LEU A 439 -18.61 8.51 18.02
CA LEU A 439 -20.05 8.46 17.72
C LEU A 439 -20.40 7.11 17.07
N GLY A 440 -19.56 6.61 16.17
CA GLY A 440 -19.73 5.28 15.57
C GLY A 440 -19.87 4.18 16.63
N ASN A 441 -18.96 4.14 17.61
CA ASN A 441 -19.04 3.16 18.70
C ASN A 441 -20.34 3.31 19.53
N ALA A 442 -20.73 4.55 19.85
CA ALA A 442 -21.95 4.82 20.61
C ALA A 442 -23.23 4.37 19.88
N LEU A 443 -23.35 4.67 18.58
CA LEU A 443 -24.48 4.23 17.76
C LEU A 443 -24.53 2.70 17.66
N GLY A 444 -23.38 2.03 17.55
CA GLY A 444 -23.32 0.57 17.58
C GLY A 444 -23.90 0.00 18.88
N MET A 445 -23.52 0.56 20.03
CA MET A 445 -24.06 0.14 21.34
C MET A 445 -25.57 0.38 21.44
N ILE A 446 -26.07 1.53 20.97
CA ILE A 446 -27.50 1.85 20.94
C ILE A 446 -28.27 0.86 20.06
N GLY A 447 -27.73 0.55 18.88
CA GLY A 447 -28.33 -0.39 17.93
C GLY A 447 -28.47 -1.80 18.51
N VAL A 448 -27.38 -2.32 19.09
CA VAL A 448 -27.38 -3.65 19.73
C VAL A 448 -28.33 -3.69 20.93
N ALA A 449 -28.29 -2.68 21.81
CA ALA A 449 -29.18 -2.59 22.96
C ALA A 449 -30.67 -2.54 22.54
N GLY A 450 -31.00 -1.74 21.53
CA GLY A 450 -32.37 -1.66 20.99
C GLY A 450 -32.85 -2.98 20.38
N GLY A 451 -31.96 -3.70 19.68
CA GLY A 451 -32.30 -4.97 19.04
C GLY A 451 -32.58 -6.08 20.04
N LEU A 452 -31.76 -6.15 21.10
CA LEU A 452 -31.98 -7.06 22.22
C LEU A 452 -33.25 -6.69 23.00
N ALA A 453 -33.47 -5.41 23.28
CA ALA A 453 -34.66 -4.94 23.98
C ALA A 453 -35.96 -5.26 23.21
N ALA A 454 -35.97 -5.01 21.90
CA ALA A 454 -37.11 -5.33 21.04
C ALA A 454 -37.42 -6.83 21.06
N THR A 455 -36.40 -7.67 20.93
CA THR A 455 -36.53 -9.13 20.94
C THR A 455 -37.06 -9.64 22.29
N LEU A 456 -36.46 -9.19 23.40
CA LEU A 456 -36.91 -9.57 24.74
C LEU A 456 -38.34 -9.11 25.03
N GLY A 457 -38.68 -7.88 24.65
CA GLY A 457 -40.01 -7.30 24.88
C GLY A 457 -41.10 -7.98 24.06
N GLY A 458 -40.81 -8.35 22.80
CA GLY A 458 -41.75 -9.04 21.92
C GLY A 458 -42.08 -10.46 22.38
N LEU A 459 -41.13 -11.16 23.00
CA LEU A 459 -41.32 -12.53 23.52
C LEU A 459 -42.18 -12.58 24.78
N LYS A 460 -42.22 -11.51 25.57
CA LYS A 460 -42.94 -11.43 26.87
C LYS A 460 -42.66 -12.65 27.78
N PRO A 461 -41.37 -12.97 28.07
CA PRO A 461 -40.99 -14.15 28.83
C PRO A 461 -41.55 -14.11 30.26
N SER A 462 -41.75 -15.29 30.87
CA SER A 462 -42.02 -15.39 32.30
C SER A 462 -40.83 -14.83 33.12
N PRO A 463 -41.05 -14.39 34.36
CA PRO A 463 -39.96 -13.91 35.22
C PRO A 463 -38.79 -14.90 35.35
N GLU A 464 -39.09 -16.20 35.39
CA GLU A 464 -38.10 -17.28 35.49
C GLU A 464 -37.27 -17.41 34.20
N LEU A 465 -37.92 -17.40 33.04
CA LEU A 465 -37.24 -17.46 31.74
C LEU A 465 -36.43 -16.17 31.48
N LEU A 466 -36.97 -15.01 31.85
CA LEU A 466 -36.25 -13.73 31.75
C LEU A 466 -35.01 -13.73 32.64
N ALA A 467 -35.08 -14.34 33.83
CA ALA A 467 -33.92 -14.50 34.71
C ALA A 467 -32.86 -15.41 34.08
N GLN A 468 -33.26 -16.49 33.40
CA GLN A 468 -32.35 -17.36 32.65
C GLN A 468 -31.67 -16.59 31.50
N MET A 469 -32.44 -15.90 30.65
CA MET A 469 -31.93 -15.07 29.54
C MET A 469 -30.94 -14.03 30.04
N SER A 470 -31.32 -13.28 31.10
CA SER A 470 -30.48 -12.25 31.70
C SER A 470 -29.21 -12.83 32.31
N GLY A 471 -29.30 -13.99 32.98
CA GLY A 471 -28.16 -14.68 33.58
C GLY A 471 -27.14 -15.15 32.54
N ALA A 472 -27.61 -15.75 31.43
CA ALA A 472 -26.75 -16.18 30.33
C ALA A 472 -26.03 -14.99 29.69
N MET A 473 -26.75 -13.90 29.39
CA MET A 473 -26.15 -12.69 28.83
C MET A 473 -25.18 -12.00 29.79
N ALA A 474 -25.52 -11.90 31.07
CA ALA A 474 -24.67 -11.28 32.08
C ALA A 474 -23.35 -12.05 32.28
N LEU A 475 -23.42 -13.39 32.32
CA LEU A 475 -22.22 -14.23 32.45
C LEU A 475 -21.33 -14.11 31.22
N GLY A 476 -21.91 -14.22 30.01
CA GLY A 476 -21.19 -14.08 28.76
C GLY A 476 -20.55 -12.69 28.63
N GLY A 477 -21.32 -11.63 28.89
CA GLY A 477 -20.83 -10.25 28.88
C GLY A 477 -19.70 -10.00 29.88
N THR A 478 -19.80 -10.56 31.10
CA THR A 478 -18.73 -10.44 32.11
C THR A 478 -17.42 -11.09 31.65
N ILE A 479 -17.50 -12.26 31.01
CA ILE A 479 -16.33 -12.93 30.42
C ILE A 479 -15.75 -12.09 29.29
N GLY A 480 -16.60 -11.58 28.38
CA GLY A 480 -16.19 -10.72 27.27
C GLY A 480 -15.44 -9.47 27.74
N LEU A 481 -15.99 -8.74 28.71
CA LEU A 481 -15.34 -7.56 29.32
C LEU A 481 -14.01 -7.92 29.98
N SER A 482 -13.94 -9.06 30.69
CA SER A 482 -12.72 -9.49 31.38
C SER A 482 -11.60 -9.83 30.41
N ILE A 483 -11.91 -10.50 29.29
CA ILE A 483 -10.94 -10.82 28.23
C ILE A 483 -10.48 -9.54 27.53
N ALA A 484 -11.44 -8.72 27.08
CA ALA A 484 -11.17 -7.49 26.33
C ALA A 484 -10.36 -6.46 27.13
N LYS A 485 -10.51 -6.41 28.46
CA LYS A 485 -9.73 -5.51 29.31
C LYS A 485 -8.27 -5.93 29.49
N ARG A 486 -7.98 -7.24 29.44
CA ARG A 486 -6.64 -7.79 29.75
C ARG A 486 -5.74 -7.90 28.53
N ILE A 487 -6.29 -7.94 27.32
CA ILE A 487 -5.52 -8.14 26.09
C ILE A 487 -4.66 -6.91 25.74
N GLN A 488 -3.49 -7.16 25.18
CA GLN A 488 -2.63 -6.14 24.56
C GLN A 488 -3.08 -5.87 23.13
N ILE A 489 -2.84 -4.67 22.60
CA ILE A 489 -3.25 -4.32 21.22
C ILE A 489 -2.46 -5.11 20.17
N THR A 490 -1.21 -5.50 20.49
CA THR A 490 -0.42 -6.41 19.64
C THR A 490 -1.08 -7.78 19.45
N ASP A 491 -1.91 -8.19 20.41
CA ASP A 491 -2.61 -9.48 20.44
C ASP A 491 -4.04 -9.40 19.88
N LEU A 492 -4.42 -8.26 19.29
CA LEU A 492 -5.73 -8.05 18.71
C LEU A 492 -6.08 -9.02 17.57
N PRO A 493 -5.17 -9.37 16.62
CA PRO A 493 -5.52 -10.25 15.51
C PRO A 493 -6.04 -11.62 15.95
N GLN A 494 -5.41 -12.22 16.96
CA GLN A 494 -5.87 -13.52 17.47
C GLN A 494 -7.18 -13.41 18.27
N LEU A 495 -7.42 -12.29 18.97
CA LEU A 495 -8.71 -12.09 19.65
C LEU A 495 -9.86 -11.96 18.65
N VAL A 496 -9.64 -11.23 17.56
CA VAL A 496 -10.59 -11.09 16.46
C VAL A 496 -10.91 -12.45 15.84
N ALA A 497 -9.89 -13.27 15.57
CA ALA A 497 -10.08 -14.64 15.12
C ALA A 497 -10.89 -15.47 16.14
N ALA A 498 -10.59 -15.38 17.44
CA ALA A 498 -11.36 -16.09 18.46
C ALA A 498 -12.84 -15.64 18.52
N PHE A 499 -13.14 -14.36 18.35
CA PHE A 499 -14.54 -13.88 18.34
C PHE A 499 -15.32 -14.36 17.13
N HIS A 500 -14.72 -14.42 15.93
CA HIS A 500 -15.39 -14.99 14.76
C HIS A 500 -15.77 -16.46 14.97
N SER A 501 -14.96 -17.24 15.69
CA SER A 501 -15.30 -18.63 15.97
C SER A 501 -16.55 -18.74 16.85
N LEU A 502 -16.71 -17.85 17.84
CA LEU A 502 -17.91 -17.79 18.67
C LEU A 502 -19.17 -17.45 17.85
N VAL A 503 -19.08 -16.55 16.86
CA VAL A 503 -20.21 -16.26 15.95
C VAL A 503 -20.55 -17.49 15.12
N GLY A 504 -19.54 -18.14 14.52
CA GLY A 504 -19.74 -19.33 13.71
C GLY A 504 -20.40 -20.47 14.50
N LEU A 505 -19.96 -20.68 15.74
CA LEU A 505 -20.56 -21.67 16.64
C LEU A 505 -22.00 -21.29 17.01
N ALA A 506 -22.27 -20.02 17.34
CA ALA A 506 -23.62 -19.54 17.66
C ALA A 506 -24.60 -19.80 16.50
N ALA A 507 -24.19 -19.51 15.27
CA ALA A 507 -25.00 -19.77 14.08
C ALA A 507 -25.31 -21.27 13.87
N VAL A 508 -24.33 -22.16 14.08
CA VAL A 508 -24.56 -23.62 14.04
C VAL A 508 -25.57 -24.03 15.12
N LEU A 509 -25.40 -23.53 16.35
CA LEU A 509 -26.29 -23.84 17.47
C LEU A 509 -27.72 -23.36 17.20
N THR A 510 -27.90 -22.14 16.67
CA THR A 510 -29.23 -21.60 16.32
C THR A 510 -29.88 -22.43 15.22
N CYS A 511 -29.18 -22.70 14.10
CA CYS A 511 -29.76 -23.43 12.98
C CYS A 511 -30.20 -24.86 13.36
N VAL A 512 -29.40 -25.54 14.18
CA VAL A 512 -29.73 -26.88 14.68
C VAL A 512 -30.88 -26.82 15.68
N ALA A 513 -30.88 -25.85 16.60
CA ALA A 513 -31.95 -25.68 17.58
C ALA A 513 -33.30 -25.41 16.90
N GLU A 514 -33.33 -24.55 15.89
CA GLU A 514 -34.55 -24.21 15.17
C GLU A 514 -35.09 -25.39 14.36
N TYR A 515 -34.22 -26.16 13.70
CA TYR A 515 -34.62 -27.40 13.06
C TYR A 515 -35.29 -28.36 14.05
N MET A 516 -34.77 -28.47 15.28
CA MET A 516 -35.35 -29.34 16.31
C MET A 516 -36.72 -28.84 16.80
N ILE A 517 -36.90 -27.51 16.90
CA ILE A 517 -38.14 -26.88 17.36
C ILE A 517 -39.24 -26.97 16.29
N GLU A 518 -38.91 -26.66 15.04
CA GLU A 518 -39.87 -26.56 13.93
C GLU A 518 -40.13 -27.88 13.19
N TYR A 519 -39.35 -28.93 13.49
CA TYR A 519 -39.51 -30.23 12.83
C TYR A 519 -40.96 -30.76 12.80
N PRO A 520 -41.74 -30.72 13.89
CA PRO A 520 -43.13 -31.19 13.86
C PRO A 520 -44.04 -30.39 12.93
N HIS A 521 -43.69 -29.14 12.59
CA HIS A 521 -44.50 -28.23 11.79
C HIS A 521 -44.22 -28.33 10.28
N PHE A 522 -43.10 -28.94 9.87
CA PHE A 522 -42.73 -29.05 8.44
C PHE A 522 -43.76 -29.78 7.57
N ALA A 523 -44.57 -30.66 8.16
CA ALA A 523 -45.61 -31.38 7.42
C ALA A 523 -46.73 -30.46 6.91
N THR A 524 -46.97 -29.33 7.58
CA THR A 524 -48.10 -28.43 7.28
C THR A 524 -47.67 -27.04 6.84
N ASP A 525 -46.37 -26.71 6.87
CA ASP A 525 -45.85 -25.41 6.47
C ASP A 525 -45.43 -25.38 4.99
N PRO A 526 -46.08 -24.56 4.13
CA PRO A 526 -45.66 -24.34 2.75
C PRO A 526 -44.22 -23.81 2.59
N ALA A 527 -43.66 -23.18 3.62
CA ALA A 527 -42.31 -22.64 3.64
C ALA A 527 -41.27 -23.60 4.24
N ALA A 528 -41.65 -24.82 4.65
CA ALA A 528 -40.76 -25.78 5.33
C ALA A 528 -39.44 -26.02 4.59
N ASN A 529 -39.48 -26.11 3.26
CA ASN A 529 -38.30 -26.31 2.44
C ASN A 529 -37.31 -25.14 2.51
N LEU A 530 -37.80 -23.89 2.57
CA LEU A 530 -36.96 -22.72 2.71
C LEU A 530 -36.25 -22.74 4.07
N THR A 531 -36.99 -22.97 5.16
CA THR A 531 -36.45 -23.07 6.52
C THR A 531 -35.36 -24.12 6.59
N LYS A 532 -35.59 -25.31 6.03
CA LYS A 532 -34.58 -26.38 5.92
C LYS A 532 -33.34 -25.93 5.12
N ILE A 533 -33.51 -25.37 3.93
CA ILE A 533 -32.39 -24.92 3.08
C ILE A 533 -31.53 -23.89 3.83
N VAL A 534 -32.16 -22.89 4.44
CA VAL A 534 -31.45 -21.82 5.15
C VAL A 534 -30.74 -22.35 6.39
N ALA A 535 -31.36 -23.24 7.17
CA ALA A 535 -30.73 -23.89 8.32
C ALA A 535 -29.48 -24.70 7.91
N TYR A 536 -29.55 -25.42 6.78
CA TYR A 536 -28.43 -26.19 6.26
C TYR A 536 -27.25 -25.29 5.83
N LEU A 537 -27.56 -24.19 5.12
CA LEU A 537 -26.55 -23.21 4.69
C LEU A 537 -25.94 -22.46 5.88
N GLY A 538 -26.75 -22.02 6.85
CA GLY A 538 -26.27 -21.38 8.07
C GLY A 538 -25.37 -22.30 8.89
N THR A 539 -25.73 -23.59 9.00
CA THR A 539 -24.89 -24.61 9.66
C THR A 539 -23.55 -24.79 8.94
N TYR A 540 -23.55 -24.85 7.61
CA TYR A 540 -22.33 -24.98 6.81
C TYR A 540 -21.41 -23.76 6.98
N ILE A 541 -21.94 -22.55 6.80
CA ILE A 541 -21.17 -21.30 6.91
C ILE A 541 -20.61 -21.15 8.33
N GLY A 542 -21.43 -21.41 9.35
CA GLY A 542 -21.03 -21.36 10.75
C GLY A 542 -19.92 -22.37 11.08
N GLY A 543 -20.01 -23.61 10.58
CA GLY A 543 -19.00 -24.64 10.79
C GLY A 543 -17.64 -24.32 10.15
N VAL A 544 -17.63 -23.80 8.91
CA VAL A 544 -16.40 -23.29 8.27
C VAL A 544 -15.81 -22.13 9.06
N THR A 545 -16.66 -21.19 9.49
CA THR A 545 -16.24 -20.00 10.23
C THR A 545 -15.62 -20.38 11.57
N PHE A 546 -16.27 -21.28 12.32
CA PHE A 546 -15.82 -21.77 13.61
C PHE A 546 -14.42 -22.37 13.53
N SER A 547 -14.24 -23.39 12.70
CA SER A 547 -12.98 -24.15 12.66
C SER A 547 -11.86 -23.40 11.97
N GLY A 548 -12.16 -22.66 10.89
CA GLY A 548 -11.16 -21.83 10.19
C GLY A 548 -10.61 -20.75 11.12
N SER A 549 -11.49 -20.11 11.90
CA SER A 549 -11.10 -19.07 12.86
C SER A 549 -10.25 -19.62 14.01
N LEU A 550 -10.52 -20.85 14.48
CA LEU A 550 -9.69 -21.52 15.48
C LEU A 550 -8.28 -21.85 14.96
N VAL A 551 -8.16 -22.28 13.70
CA VAL A 551 -6.85 -22.50 13.08
C VAL A 551 -6.10 -21.18 12.89
N ALA A 552 -6.79 -20.12 12.46
CA ALA A 552 -6.21 -18.78 12.35
C ALA A 552 -5.70 -18.28 13.71
N TYR A 553 -6.50 -18.41 14.77
CA TYR A 553 -6.08 -18.13 16.15
C TYR A 553 -4.82 -18.92 16.52
N GLY A 554 -4.82 -20.24 16.30
CA GLY A 554 -3.69 -21.10 16.63
C GLY A 554 -2.39 -20.70 15.92
N LYS A 555 -2.46 -20.30 14.64
CA LYS A 555 -1.31 -19.83 13.87
C LYS A 555 -0.81 -18.44 14.31
N LEU A 556 -1.72 -17.51 14.58
CA LEU A 556 -1.36 -16.15 15.00
C LEU A 556 -0.75 -16.12 16.41
N GLN A 557 -1.29 -16.96 17.31
CA GLN A 557 -0.81 -17.13 18.68
C GLN A 557 0.53 -17.89 18.75
N GLY A 558 0.92 -18.59 17.68
CA GLY A 558 2.13 -19.42 17.63
C GLY A 558 1.97 -20.80 18.28
N ILE A 559 0.73 -21.23 18.55
CA ILE A 559 0.42 -22.61 19.00
C ILE A 559 0.62 -23.59 17.83
N LEU A 560 0.25 -23.16 16.62
CA LEU A 560 0.45 -23.90 15.37
C LEU A 560 1.61 -23.27 14.59
N ASN A 561 2.29 -24.09 13.78
CA ASN A 561 3.33 -23.59 12.89
C ASN A 561 2.72 -22.62 11.84
N SER A 562 3.37 -21.48 11.66
CA SER A 562 2.98 -20.45 10.68
C SER A 562 3.17 -20.89 9.22
N ALA A 563 3.96 -21.92 8.96
CA ALA A 563 4.13 -22.48 7.62
C ALA A 563 2.80 -23.05 7.07
N PRO A 564 2.58 -22.99 5.75
CA PRO A 564 1.43 -23.64 5.11
C PRO A 564 1.56 -25.17 5.21
N LEU A 565 0.55 -25.84 5.76
CA LEU A 565 0.48 -27.30 5.83
C LEU A 565 -0.14 -27.85 4.54
N LEU A 566 0.69 -28.42 3.66
CA LEU A 566 0.25 -28.93 2.36
C LEU A 566 0.01 -30.43 2.40
N LEU A 567 -1.26 -30.84 2.43
CA LEU A 567 -1.65 -32.25 2.33
C LEU A 567 -1.48 -32.79 0.89
N PRO A 568 -1.04 -34.04 0.69
CA PRO A 568 -1.08 -34.70 -0.61
C PRO A 568 -2.52 -34.72 -1.17
N GLY A 569 -2.71 -34.24 -2.40
CA GLY A 569 -4.04 -34.22 -3.03
C GLY A 569 -5.05 -33.24 -2.40
N ARG A 570 -4.61 -32.20 -1.67
CA ARG A 570 -5.49 -31.24 -0.95
C ARG A 570 -6.66 -30.69 -1.78
N HIS A 571 -6.45 -30.44 -3.07
CA HIS A 571 -7.50 -29.91 -3.95
C HIS A 571 -8.60 -30.94 -4.19
N ALA A 572 -8.24 -32.22 -4.39
CA ALA A 572 -9.20 -33.30 -4.52
C ALA A 572 -9.97 -33.53 -3.20
N LEU A 573 -9.27 -33.46 -2.05
CA LEU A 573 -9.91 -33.53 -0.74
C LEU A 573 -10.92 -32.39 -0.54
N ASN A 574 -10.53 -31.14 -0.78
CA ASN A 574 -11.42 -29.99 -0.60
C ASN A 574 -12.59 -30.00 -1.60
N ALA A 575 -12.35 -30.41 -2.85
CA ALA A 575 -13.42 -30.60 -3.84
C ALA A 575 -14.39 -31.71 -3.41
N GLY A 576 -13.88 -32.81 -2.85
CA GLY A 576 -14.69 -33.90 -2.30
C GLY A 576 -15.51 -33.46 -1.10
N LEU A 577 -14.93 -32.71 -0.15
CA LEU A 577 -15.64 -32.15 1.01
C LEU A 577 -16.75 -31.20 0.57
N LEU A 578 -16.48 -30.32 -0.41
CA LEU A 578 -17.48 -29.43 -0.97
C LEU A 578 -18.59 -30.20 -1.69
N ALA A 579 -18.24 -31.18 -2.52
CA ALA A 579 -19.21 -32.01 -3.23
C ALA A 579 -20.09 -32.82 -2.26
N ALA A 580 -19.52 -33.38 -1.20
CA ALA A 580 -20.26 -34.08 -0.15
C ALA A 580 -21.18 -33.13 0.63
N SER A 581 -20.72 -31.90 0.91
CA SER A 581 -21.54 -30.88 1.59
C SER A 581 -22.70 -30.40 0.72
N ILE A 582 -22.50 -30.20 -0.59
CA ILE A 582 -23.59 -29.82 -1.51
C ILE A 582 -24.52 -31.02 -1.73
N GLY A 583 -23.98 -32.20 -1.99
CA GLY A 583 -24.74 -33.43 -2.22
C GLY A 583 -25.55 -33.87 -1.01
N GLY A 584 -25.07 -33.60 0.21
CA GLY A 584 -25.77 -33.88 1.48
C GLY A 584 -27.09 -33.13 1.64
N MET A 585 -27.33 -32.07 0.89
CA MET A 585 -28.63 -31.39 0.82
C MET A 585 -29.71 -32.28 0.20
N VAL A 586 -29.37 -33.16 -0.74
CA VAL A 586 -30.35 -34.01 -1.45
C VAL A 586 -31.08 -34.97 -0.49
N PRO A 587 -30.39 -35.84 0.28
CA PRO A 587 -31.07 -36.70 1.26
C PRO A 587 -31.74 -35.88 2.37
N TYR A 588 -31.18 -34.72 2.73
CA TYR A 588 -31.78 -33.81 3.71
C TYR A 588 -33.15 -33.28 3.25
N MET A 589 -33.34 -33.03 1.95
CA MET A 589 -34.57 -32.48 1.40
C MET A 589 -35.63 -33.53 1.05
N ILE A 590 -35.22 -34.69 0.54
CA ILE A 590 -36.15 -35.72 0.04
C ILE A 590 -36.77 -36.54 1.17
N ASP A 591 -36.06 -36.76 2.28
CA ASP A 591 -36.55 -37.52 3.42
C ASP A 591 -37.16 -36.61 4.50
N PRO A 592 -38.43 -36.78 4.88
CA PRO A 592 -39.06 -36.02 5.96
C PRO A 592 -38.65 -36.51 7.37
N SER A 593 -37.88 -37.60 7.50
CA SER A 593 -37.49 -38.18 8.78
C SER A 593 -36.60 -37.27 9.63
N TYR A 594 -36.94 -37.14 10.92
CA TYR A 594 -36.16 -36.39 11.92
C TYR A 594 -34.72 -36.89 11.97
N THR A 595 -34.53 -38.20 12.04
CA THR A 595 -33.22 -38.84 12.17
C THR A 595 -32.35 -38.51 10.98
N THR A 596 -32.88 -38.64 9.76
CA THR A 596 -32.13 -38.30 8.54
C THR A 596 -31.75 -36.82 8.55
N GLY A 597 -32.70 -35.94 8.87
CA GLY A 597 -32.44 -34.51 8.83
C GLY A 597 -31.41 -34.04 9.86
N ILE A 598 -31.49 -34.51 11.11
CA ILE A 598 -30.51 -34.15 12.16
C ILE A 598 -29.14 -34.78 11.87
N THR A 599 -29.09 -36.00 11.32
CA THR A 599 -27.84 -36.62 10.87
C THR A 599 -27.21 -35.82 9.72
N CYS A 600 -28.01 -35.32 8.77
CA CYS A 600 -27.52 -34.46 7.70
C CYS A 600 -26.96 -33.12 8.24
N LEU A 601 -27.64 -32.48 9.20
CA LEU A 601 -27.13 -31.26 9.85
C LEU A 601 -25.84 -31.51 10.65
N GLY A 602 -25.78 -32.62 11.39
CA GLY A 602 -24.56 -33.04 12.08
C GLY A 602 -23.42 -33.34 11.09
N SER A 603 -23.73 -34.01 9.98
CA SER A 603 -22.77 -34.34 8.92
C SER A 603 -22.23 -33.08 8.24
N VAL A 604 -23.09 -32.13 7.86
CA VAL A 604 -22.62 -30.89 7.22
C VAL A 604 -21.84 -30.00 8.19
N SER A 605 -22.21 -29.97 9.47
CA SER A 605 -21.42 -29.30 10.52
C SER A 605 -20.02 -29.90 10.63
N ALA A 606 -19.90 -31.24 10.65
CA ALA A 606 -18.60 -31.92 10.68
C ALA A 606 -17.79 -31.70 9.39
N LEU A 607 -18.42 -31.84 8.21
CA LEU A 607 -17.76 -31.64 6.92
C LEU A 607 -17.27 -30.20 6.73
N SER A 608 -18.10 -29.22 7.09
CA SER A 608 -17.73 -27.79 7.05
C SER A 608 -16.62 -27.46 8.04
N ALA A 609 -16.66 -28.01 9.25
CA ALA A 609 -15.59 -27.85 10.22
C ALA A 609 -14.27 -28.44 9.71
N ILE A 610 -14.28 -29.67 9.15
CA ILE A 610 -13.09 -30.27 8.53
C ILE A 610 -12.58 -29.38 7.38
N MET A 611 -13.49 -28.89 6.53
CA MET A 611 -13.13 -28.04 5.40
C MET A 611 -12.51 -26.70 5.85
N GLY A 612 -13.04 -26.08 6.91
CA GLY A 612 -12.46 -24.87 7.49
C GLY A 612 -11.03 -25.10 8.02
N VAL A 613 -10.77 -26.28 8.62
CA VAL A 613 -9.42 -26.68 9.05
C VAL A 613 -8.51 -26.89 7.84
N THR A 614 -8.93 -27.68 6.85
CA THR A 614 -8.07 -28.04 5.70
C THR A 614 -7.72 -26.84 4.84
N LEU A 615 -8.68 -25.92 4.61
CA LEU A 615 -8.43 -24.69 3.86
C LEU A 615 -7.50 -23.75 4.64
N THR A 616 -7.80 -23.48 5.91
CA THR A 616 -7.03 -22.48 6.69
C THR A 616 -5.63 -22.97 7.04
N ALA A 617 -5.45 -24.26 7.32
CA ALA A 617 -4.13 -24.82 7.64
C ALA A 617 -3.15 -24.74 6.45
N ALA A 618 -3.66 -24.76 5.22
CA ALA A 618 -2.85 -24.64 4.00
C ALA A 618 -2.39 -23.20 3.70
N ILE A 619 -2.87 -22.21 4.46
CA ILE A 619 -2.52 -20.79 4.27
C ILE A 619 -1.35 -20.41 5.18
N GLY A 620 -0.38 -19.68 4.62
CA GLY A 620 0.81 -19.21 5.33
C GLY A 620 0.52 -18.09 6.32
N GLY A 621 1.42 -17.92 7.30
CA GLY A 621 1.23 -17.00 8.42
C GLY A 621 1.06 -15.52 8.05
N ALA A 622 1.63 -15.02 6.96
CA ALA A 622 1.42 -13.61 6.58
C ALA A 622 0.30 -13.38 5.58
N ASP A 623 -0.28 -14.43 5.00
CA ASP A 623 -1.57 -14.33 4.30
C ASP A 623 -2.75 -14.52 5.28
N MET A 624 -2.47 -14.88 6.53
CA MET A 624 -3.47 -15.05 7.58
C MET A 624 -4.40 -13.85 7.78
N PRO A 625 -3.95 -12.58 7.66
CA PRO A 625 -4.86 -11.43 7.76
C PRO A 625 -5.98 -11.44 6.71
N VAL A 626 -5.73 -11.97 5.50
CA VAL A 626 -6.76 -12.16 4.48
C VAL A 626 -7.79 -13.21 4.96
N VAL A 627 -7.33 -14.28 5.58
CA VAL A 627 -8.23 -15.30 6.15
C VAL A 627 -9.13 -14.70 7.22
N ILE A 628 -8.60 -13.86 8.11
CA ILE A 628 -9.39 -13.20 9.16
C ILE A 628 -10.52 -12.37 8.55
N THR A 629 -10.25 -11.61 7.48
CA THR A 629 -11.27 -10.77 6.82
C THR A 629 -12.31 -11.60 6.05
N VAL A 630 -11.90 -12.71 5.43
CA VAL A 630 -12.83 -13.65 4.76
C VAL A 630 -13.77 -14.30 5.78
N LEU A 631 -13.24 -14.75 6.91
CA LEU A 631 -14.04 -15.36 7.98
C LEU A 631 -14.92 -14.33 8.68
N ASN A 632 -14.49 -13.06 8.77
CA ASN A 632 -15.36 -11.96 9.19
C ASN A 632 -16.56 -11.83 8.24
N SER A 633 -16.32 -11.88 6.92
CA SER A 633 -17.40 -11.87 5.91
C SER A 633 -18.37 -13.04 6.11
N TYR A 634 -17.85 -14.26 6.31
CA TYR A 634 -18.67 -15.45 6.55
C TYR A 634 -19.51 -15.34 7.83
N SER A 635 -18.97 -14.73 8.89
CA SER A 635 -19.74 -14.45 10.09
C SER A 635 -20.98 -13.58 9.80
N GLY A 636 -20.84 -12.56 8.94
CA GLY A 636 -21.97 -11.73 8.49
C GLY A 636 -22.99 -12.49 7.64
N TRP A 637 -22.55 -13.36 6.73
CA TRP A 637 -23.46 -14.19 5.93
C TRP A 637 -24.18 -15.26 6.78
N ALA A 638 -23.55 -15.74 7.86
CA ALA A 638 -24.21 -16.61 8.84
C ALA A 638 -25.36 -15.87 9.56
N LEU A 639 -25.17 -14.60 9.95
CA LEU A 639 -26.26 -13.77 10.48
C LEU A 639 -27.37 -13.54 9.45
N CYS A 640 -27.03 -13.40 8.15
CA CYS A 640 -28.06 -13.34 7.11
C CYS A 640 -28.89 -14.62 7.06
N ALA A 641 -28.22 -15.78 7.12
CA ALA A 641 -28.92 -17.07 7.16
C ALA A 641 -29.83 -17.17 8.39
N GLU A 642 -29.35 -16.78 9.57
CA GLU A 642 -30.16 -16.73 10.80
C GLU A 642 -31.35 -15.75 10.66
N GLY A 643 -31.16 -14.61 10.00
CA GLY A 643 -32.24 -13.65 9.71
C GLY A 643 -33.27 -14.15 8.71
N PHE A 644 -32.85 -14.87 7.66
CA PHE A 644 -33.77 -15.54 6.73
C PHE A 644 -34.53 -16.68 7.42
N LEU A 645 -33.87 -17.39 8.33
CA LEU A 645 -34.43 -18.52 9.06
C LEU A 645 -35.53 -18.04 10.03
N LEU A 646 -35.20 -17.06 10.86
CA LEU A 646 -36.08 -16.51 11.90
C LEU A 646 -37.03 -15.40 11.43
N ASN A 647 -37.06 -15.12 10.13
CA ASN A 647 -37.81 -14.00 9.53
C ASN A 647 -37.54 -12.65 10.24
N ASN A 648 -36.27 -12.32 10.46
CA ASN A 648 -35.83 -11.16 11.24
C ASN A 648 -35.02 -10.14 10.40
N ASN A 649 -35.60 -8.95 10.19
CA ASN A 649 -35.00 -7.87 9.41
C ASN A 649 -33.69 -7.31 10.04
N LEU A 650 -33.57 -7.28 11.36
CA LEU A 650 -32.36 -6.75 12.01
C LEU A 650 -31.16 -7.63 11.68
N LEU A 651 -31.31 -8.95 11.79
CA LEU A 651 -30.26 -9.92 11.52
C LEU A 651 -29.79 -9.88 10.07
N THR A 652 -30.71 -9.71 9.11
CA THR A 652 -30.34 -9.59 7.68
C THR A 652 -29.65 -8.26 7.36
N ILE A 653 -30.12 -7.14 7.92
CA ILE A 653 -29.47 -5.83 7.74
C ILE A 653 -28.04 -5.87 8.29
N VAL A 654 -27.89 -6.33 9.53
CA VAL A 654 -26.60 -6.42 10.22
C VAL A 654 -25.68 -7.42 9.54
N GLY A 655 -26.20 -8.60 9.17
CA GLY A 655 -25.44 -9.62 8.49
C GLY A 655 -24.89 -9.14 7.15
N ALA A 656 -25.70 -8.45 6.34
CA ALA A 656 -25.27 -7.91 5.05
C ALA A 656 -24.20 -6.82 5.22
N LEU A 657 -24.33 -5.98 6.26
CA LEU A 657 -23.35 -4.95 6.62
C LEU A 657 -21.98 -5.56 6.98
N ILE A 658 -21.98 -6.60 7.82
CA ILE A 658 -20.74 -7.28 8.25
C ILE A 658 -20.15 -8.10 7.10
N GLY A 659 -21.00 -8.80 6.34
CA GLY A 659 -20.60 -9.61 5.20
C GLY A 659 -19.90 -8.78 4.13
N SER A 660 -20.49 -7.63 3.76
CA SER A 660 -19.88 -6.68 2.83
C SER A 660 -18.59 -6.07 3.38
N SER A 661 -18.54 -5.73 4.68
CA SER A 661 -17.33 -5.20 5.33
C SER A 661 -16.15 -6.17 5.24
N GLY A 662 -16.35 -7.43 5.61
CA GLY A 662 -15.30 -8.45 5.52
C GLY A 662 -14.82 -8.66 4.08
N ALA A 663 -15.75 -8.71 3.12
CA ALA A 663 -15.44 -8.93 1.71
C ALA A 663 -14.62 -7.78 1.11
N ILE A 664 -14.96 -6.52 1.42
CA ILE A 664 -14.22 -5.34 0.95
C ILE A 664 -12.82 -5.31 1.55
N LEU A 665 -12.69 -5.57 2.86
CA LEU A 665 -11.36 -5.64 3.49
C LEU A 665 -10.50 -6.75 2.87
N SER A 666 -11.06 -7.95 2.64
CA SER A 666 -10.34 -9.01 1.93
C SER A 666 -9.89 -8.58 0.53
N TYR A 667 -10.75 -7.87 -0.21
CA TYR A 667 -10.42 -7.34 -1.52
C TYR A 667 -9.28 -6.31 -1.47
N ILE A 668 -9.35 -5.33 -0.57
CA ILE A 668 -8.31 -4.30 -0.39
C ILE A 668 -6.96 -4.97 -0.07
N MET A 669 -6.96 -5.95 0.83
CA MET A 669 -5.73 -6.70 1.15
C MET A 669 -5.18 -7.49 -0.04
N CYS A 670 -6.04 -8.19 -0.77
CA CYS A 670 -5.65 -8.95 -1.97
C CYS A 670 -5.04 -8.04 -3.04
N VAL A 671 -5.65 -6.89 -3.32
CA VAL A 671 -5.15 -5.89 -4.28
C VAL A 671 -3.81 -5.31 -3.82
N ALA A 672 -3.69 -4.95 -2.54
CA ALA A 672 -2.45 -4.41 -1.97
C ALA A 672 -1.28 -5.42 -1.96
N MET A 673 -1.55 -6.71 -2.16
CA MET A 673 -0.55 -7.77 -2.30
C MET A 673 -0.35 -8.23 -3.76
N ASN A 674 -1.11 -7.68 -4.70
CA ASN A 674 -1.24 -8.17 -6.07
C ASN A 674 -1.51 -9.69 -6.17
N ARG A 675 -2.43 -10.20 -5.33
CA ARG A 675 -2.86 -11.61 -5.32
C ARG A 675 -4.37 -11.70 -5.35
N SER A 676 -4.91 -12.65 -6.12
CA SER A 676 -6.34 -12.92 -6.12
C SER A 676 -6.75 -13.71 -4.87
N LEU A 677 -8.01 -13.56 -4.44
CA LEU A 677 -8.57 -14.30 -3.31
C LEU A 677 -8.44 -15.83 -3.49
N ALA A 678 -8.69 -16.31 -4.72
CA ALA A 678 -8.54 -17.72 -5.05
C ALA A 678 -7.08 -18.21 -4.88
N ASN A 679 -6.11 -17.39 -5.27
CA ASN A 679 -4.69 -17.69 -5.10
C ASN A 679 -4.31 -17.78 -3.61
N VAL A 680 -4.84 -16.88 -2.78
CA VAL A 680 -4.60 -16.89 -1.33
C VAL A 680 -5.25 -18.11 -0.65
N ILE A 681 -6.54 -18.38 -0.91
CA ILE A 681 -7.29 -19.46 -0.24
C ILE A 681 -6.84 -20.86 -0.70
N LEU A 682 -6.53 -21.04 -1.99
CA LEU A 682 -6.13 -22.34 -2.55
C LEU A 682 -4.61 -22.61 -2.44
N GLY A 683 -3.84 -21.63 -1.96
CA GLY A 683 -2.39 -21.74 -1.75
C GLY A 683 -1.61 -21.83 -3.06
N GLY A 684 -1.87 -20.91 -4.00
CA GLY A 684 -1.08 -20.79 -5.22
C GLY A 684 0.24 -20.03 -4.99
N TYR A 685 1.20 -20.25 -5.89
CA TYR A 685 2.54 -19.68 -5.84
C TYR A 685 2.62 -18.38 -6.66
N GLY A 686 3.18 -17.30 -6.09
CA GLY A 686 3.43 -16.03 -6.77
C GLY A 686 2.24 -15.05 -6.86
N THR A 687 2.47 -13.91 -7.51
CA THR A 687 1.46 -12.88 -7.83
C THR A 687 0.78 -13.15 -9.18
N THR A 688 -0.31 -12.42 -9.46
CA THR A 688 -1.01 -12.53 -10.76
C THR A 688 -0.22 -12.01 -11.96
N SER A 689 0.89 -11.31 -11.71
CA SER A 689 1.70 -10.62 -12.72
C SER A 689 3.08 -11.25 -12.93
N THR A 690 3.43 -12.32 -12.22
CA THR A 690 4.71 -13.04 -12.40
C THR A 690 4.77 -13.72 -13.78
N ALA A 691 5.85 -13.48 -14.52
CA ALA A 691 6.05 -13.98 -15.89
C ALA A 691 6.63 -15.42 -15.99
N GLY A 692 6.86 -16.10 -14.86
CA GLY A 692 7.28 -17.51 -14.80
C GLY A 692 8.76 -17.77 -15.12
N GLY A 693 9.57 -16.73 -15.31
CA GLY A 693 11.02 -16.84 -15.50
C GLY A 693 11.82 -16.91 -14.18
N LYS A 694 13.15 -16.95 -14.29
CA LYS A 694 14.03 -16.82 -13.12
C LYS A 694 14.06 -15.36 -12.64
N PRO A 695 13.93 -15.11 -11.33
CA PRO A 695 14.12 -13.77 -10.77
C PRO A 695 15.48 -13.17 -11.14
N MET A 696 15.53 -11.84 -11.19
CA MET A 696 16.77 -11.10 -11.42
C MET A 696 17.81 -11.43 -10.34
N GLU A 697 19.05 -11.68 -10.76
CA GLU A 697 20.14 -11.93 -9.83
C GLU A 697 20.60 -10.62 -9.18
N ILE A 698 20.74 -10.62 -7.86
CA ILE A 698 21.23 -9.45 -7.13
C ILE A 698 22.73 -9.36 -7.27
N THR A 699 23.20 -8.22 -7.76
CA THR A 699 24.62 -7.92 -7.93
C THR A 699 25.02 -6.77 -7.00
N GLY A 700 26.25 -6.81 -6.48
CA GLY A 700 26.81 -5.78 -5.60
C GLY A 700 26.94 -6.20 -4.14
N THR A 701 27.49 -5.29 -3.33
CA THR A 701 27.60 -5.44 -1.87
C THR A 701 26.70 -4.44 -1.18
N HIS A 702 26.23 -4.77 0.03
CA HIS A 702 25.52 -3.82 0.86
C HIS A 702 26.50 -2.85 1.52
N THR A 703 26.03 -1.65 1.83
CA THR A 703 26.74 -0.68 2.68
C THR A 703 26.23 -0.82 4.10
N GLU A 704 27.11 -1.05 5.08
CA GLU A 704 26.75 -1.14 6.51
C GLU A 704 27.27 0.07 7.28
N ILE A 705 26.45 0.61 8.20
CA ILE A 705 26.79 1.73 9.07
C ILE A 705 26.52 1.39 10.54
N ASN A 706 27.12 2.17 11.44
CA ASN A 706 26.85 2.09 12.87
C ASN A 706 25.86 3.18 13.33
N VAL A 707 25.51 3.16 14.62
CA VAL A 707 24.56 4.12 15.21
C VAL A 707 25.09 5.56 15.16
N ASP A 708 26.40 5.78 15.26
CA ASP A 708 26.99 7.13 15.19
C ASP A 708 26.76 7.78 13.84
N ASN A 709 27.10 7.09 12.75
CA ASN A 709 26.88 7.61 11.40
C ASN A 709 25.39 7.75 11.07
N ALA A 710 24.54 6.84 11.56
CA ALA A 710 23.09 6.98 11.40
C ALA A 710 22.56 8.26 12.07
N ILE A 711 23.08 8.63 13.25
CA ILE A 711 22.69 9.87 13.94
C ILE A 711 23.15 11.11 13.18
N GLU A 712 24.36 11.11 12.62
CA GLU A 712 24.84 12.22 11.78
C GLU A 712 23.91 12.46 10.59
N MET A 713 23.52 11.39 9.88
CA MET A 713 22.55 11.48 8.79
C MET A 713 21.18 12.01 9.23
N ILE A 714 20.68 11.57 10.39
CA ILE A 714 19.41 12.07 10.96
C ILE A 714 19.51 13.56 11.31
N LYS A 715 20.66 14.02 11.81
CA LYS A 715 20.89 15.43 12.14
C LYS A 715 20.92 16.31 10.89
N GLU A 716 21.53 15.84 9.81
CA GLU A 716 21.62 16.57 8.53
C GLU A 716 20.29 16.68 7.78
N ALA A 717 19.41 15.67 7.92
CA ALA A 717 18.14 15.60 7.19
C ALA A 717 17.07 16.56 7.75
N ASN A 718 16.33 17.27 6.90
CA ASN A 718 15.21 18.14 7.31
C ASN A 718 13.84 17.50 7.04
N ASN A 719 13.72 16.70 5.98
CA ASN A 719 12.52 15.93 5.63
C ASN A 719 12.78 14.43 5.80
N ILE A 720 12.13 13.80 6.78
CA ILE A 720 12.33 12.41 7.17
C ILE A 720 11.02 11.64 7.05
N ILE A 721 11.05 10.51 6.34
CA ILE A 721 9.92 9.55 6.30
C ILE A 721 10.32 8.27 7.03
N ILE A 722 9.46 7.77 7.91
CA ILE A 722 9.64 6.48 8.57
C ILE A 722 8.66 5.49 7.95
N THR A 723 9.16 4.37 7.43
CA THR A 723 8.34 3.28 6.89
C THR A 723 8.40 2.07 7.83
N PRO A 724 7.50 1.98 8.81
CA PRO A 724 7.49 0.90 9.78
C PRO A 724 6.93 -0.40 9.17
N GLY A 725 7.45 -1.54 9.64
CA GLY A 725 6.87 -2.86 9.40
C GLY A 725 6.54 -3.58 10.70
N TYR A 726 6.02 -4.80 10.60
CA TYR A 726 5.66 -5.61 11.77
C TYR A 726 6.85 -5.85 12.72
N GLY A 727 8.09 -5.86 12.21
CA GLY A 727 9.29 -6.02 13.03
C GLY A 727 9.47 -4.94 14.10
N LEU A 728 9.04 -3.70 13.84
CA LEU A 728 9.07 -2.60 14.81
C LEU A 728 8.14 -2.90 16.00
N CYS A 729 6.92 -3.33 15.71
CA CYS A 729 5.91 -3.62 16.75
C CYS A 729 6.20 -4.91 17.50
N ALA A 730 6.69 -5.94 16.81
CA ALA A 730 7.07 -7.21 17.43
C ALA A 730 8.19 -7.03 18.47
N ALA A 731 9.10 -6.07 18.23
CA ALA A 731 10.16 -5.71 19.18
C ALA A 731 9.73 -4.67 20.24
N LYS A 732 8.48 -4.18 20.20
CA LYS A 732 7.99 -3.07 21.02
C LYS A 732 8.80 -1.77 20.84
N ALA A 733 9.31 -1.51 19.64
CA ALA A 733 10.15 -0.36 19.32
C ALA A 733 9.35 0.89 18.91
N GLN A 734 8.02 0.82 18.84
CA GLN A 734 7.16 1.98 18.54
C GLN A 734 7.30 3.12 19.56
N TYR A 735 7.51 2.80 20.85
CA TYR A 735 7.61 3.79 21.92
C TYR A 735 8.87 4.69 21.81
N PRO A 736 10.10 4.15 21.70
CA PRO A 736 11.28 4.99 21.51
C PRO A 736 11.23 5.75 20.17
N ILE A 737 10.62 5.18 19.13
CA ILE A 737 10.42 5.87 17.85
C ILE A 737 9.44 7.04 17.98
N ALA A 738 8.34 6.90 18.72
CA ALA A 738 7.40 8.00 18.95
C ALA A 738 8.09 9.17 19.68
N ASP A 739 8.91 8.89 20.69
CA ASP A 739 9.68 9.93 21.40
C ASP A 739 10.77 10.55 20.51
N LEU A 740 11.46 9.74 19.70
CA LEU A 740 12.43 10.22 18.71
C LEU A 740 11.77 11.18 17.71
N VAL A 741 10.62 10.81 17.15
CA VAL A 741 9.85 11.65 16.22
C VAL A 741 9.43 12.95 16.90
N LYS A 742 8.97 12.88 18.15
CA LYS A 742 8.62 14.07 18.93
C LYS A 742 9.82 15.02 19.07
N MET A 743 10.98 14.53 19.50
CA MET A 743 12.19 15.34 19.66
C MET A 743 12.66 15.96 18.33
N LEU A 744 12.61 15.22 17.22
CA LEU A 744 12.99 15.76 15.91
C LEU A 744 12.02 16.83 15.41
N ARG A 745 10.71 16.68 15.67
CA ARG A 745 9.70 17.69 15.33
C ARG A 745 9.80 18.94 16.19
N GLU A 746 10.19 18.82 17.46
CA GLU A 746 10.49 19.96 18.33
C GLU A 746 11.65 20.81 17.80
N GLN A 747 12.56 20.22 17.03
CA GLN A 747 13.64 20.92 16.31
C GLN A 747 13.21 21.47 14.93
N GLY A 748 11.91 21.42 14.60
CA GLY A 748 11.37 21.95 13.34
C GLY A 748 11.56 21.04 12.11
N LYS A 749 12.02 19.79 12.28
CA LYS A 749 12.12 18.83 11.18
C LYS A 749 10.74 18.31 10.77
N ASN A 750 10.55 18.08 9.47
CA ASN A 750 9.36 17.44 8.95
C ASN A 750 9.51 15.92 9.04
N VAL A 751 8.84 15.27 10.01
CA VAL A 751 8.93 13.83 10.24
C VAL A 751 7.55 13.20 10.12
N ARG A 752 7.40 12.26 9.18
CA ARG A 752 6.13 11.61 8.82
C ARG A 752 6.29 10.09 8.74
N PHE A 753 5.20 9.36 8.89
CA PHE A 753 5.14 7.91 8.73
C PHE A 753 4.44 7.56 7.41
N GLY A 754 5.02 6.61 6.67
CA GLY A 754 4.38 6.01 5.50
C GLY A 754 3.95 4.57 5.79
N ILE A 755 2.65 4.30 5.75
CA ILE A 755 2.06 3.01 6.09
C ILE A 755 1.68 2.26 4.81
N HIS A 756 2.19 1.04 4.68
CA HIS A 756 1.76 0.14 3.63
C HIS A 756 0.45 -0.57 4.06
N PRO A 757 -0.58 -0.71 3.19
CA PRO A 757 -1.90 -1.23 3.57
C PRO A 757 -1.89 -2.64 4.21
N VAL A 758 -0.94 -3.48 3.82
CA VAL A 758 -0.75 -4.84 4.38
C VAL A 758 0.38 -4.94 5.43
N ALA A 759 0.95 -3.82 5.89
CA ALA A 759 1.94 -3.85 6.96
C ALA A 759 1.30 -4.21 8.30
N GLY A 760 1.62 -5.40 8.82
CA GLY A 760 1.13 -5.90 10.10
C GLY A 760 0.58 -7.32 9.99
N ARG A 761 -0.21 -7.73 10.99
CA ARG A 761 -0.94 -9.01 11.03
C ARG A 761 -2.46 -8.83 10.98
N MET A 762 -2.95 -7.61 10.75
CA MET A 762 -4.36 -7.26 10.60
C MET A 762 -4.47 -5.90 9.87
N PRO A 763 -5.52 -5.66 9.05
CA PRO A 763 -5.73 -4.38 8.37
C PRO A 763 -5.70 -3.18 9.32
N GLY A 764 -4.83 -2.20 9.07
CA GLY A 764 -4.71 -0.99 9.89
C GLY A 764 -4.10 -1.20 11.28
N GLN A 765 -3.52 -2.37 11.56
CA GLN A 765 -2.95 -2.67 12.88
C GLN A 765 -1.83 -1.69 13.24
N LEU A 766 -1.00 -1.31 12.26
CA LEU A 766 0.15 -0.46 12.48
C LEU A 766 -0.26 0.96 12.89
N ASN A 767 -1.34 1.50 12.30
CA ASN A 767 -1.91 2.80 12.69
C ASN A 767 -2.31 2.81 14.17
N VAL A 768 -2.97 1.75 14.65
CA VAL A 768 -3.40 1.64 16.05
C VAL A 768 -2.19 1.51 16.99
N LEU A 769 -1.17 0.75 16.60
CA LEU A 769 0.04 0.57 17.42
C LEU A 769 0.90 1.84 17.49
N LEU A 770 0.92 2.66 16.44
CA LEU A 770 1.54 3.98 16.46
C LEU A 770 0.73 4.97 17.31
N ALA A 771 -0.60 4.93 17.21
CA ALA A 771 -1.48 5.72 18.07
C ALA A 771 -1.31 5.35 19.56
N GLU A 772 -1.21 4.05 19.88
CA GLU A 772 -0.89 3.56 21.23
C GLU A 772 0.45 4.11 21.74
N ALA A 773 1.45 4.25 20.86
CA ALA A 773 2.74 4.85 21.20
C ALA A 773 2.69 6.38 21.36
N GLY A 774 1.56 7.02 21.09
CA GLY A 774 1.37 8.47 21.19
C GLY A 774 1.73 9.24 19.91
N VAL A 775 1.83 8.57 18.77
CA VAL A 775 2.05 9.24 17.47
C VAL A 775 0.75 9.91 17.02
N PRO A 776 0.75 11.23 16.75
CA PRO A 776 -0.40 11.92 16.18
C PRO A 776 -0.79 11.36 14.80
N TYR A 777 -2.08 11.14 14.55
CA TYR A 777 -2.56 10.51 13.32
C TYR A 777 -2.35 11.37 12.06
N ASP A 778 -2.17 12.69 12.19
CA ASP A 778 -1.98 13.63 11.08
C ASP A 778 -0.59 13.53 10.42
N ILE A 779 0.36 12.89 11.08
CA ILE A 779 1.67 12.58 10.51
C ILE A 779 1.81 11.12 10.10
N VAL A 780 0.72 10.34 10.14
CA VAL A 780 0.67 8.94 9.70
C VAL A 780 -0.13 8.90 8.40
N LEU A 781 0.59 8.75 7.29
CA LEU A 781 0.04 8.80 5.94
C LEU A 781 0.00 7.39 5.34
N GLU A 782 -1.02 7.14 4.54
CA GLU A 782 -1.13 5.90 3.77
C GLU A 782 -0.20 5.94 2.55
N MET A 783 0.12 4.77 1.99
CA MET A 783 1.04 4.63 0.86
C MET A 783 0.71 5.54 -0.33
N ASP A 784 -0.57 5.62 -0.70
CA ASP A 784 -1.03 6.41 -1.85
C ASP A 784 -0.91 7.92 -1.60
N GLU A 785 -0.86 8.35 -0.34
CA GLU A 785 -0.74 9.76 0.05
C GLU A 785 0.72 10.23 0.12
N ILE A 786 1.66 9.31 0.36
CA ILE A 786 3.07 9.65 0.65
C ILE A 786 4.06 9.25 -0.46
N ASN A 787 3.67 8.38 -1.40
CA ASN A 787 4.60 7.85 -2.40
C ASN A 787 5.21 8.94 -3.32
N GLU A 788 4.44 9.96 -3.67
CA GLU A 788 4.92 11.07 -4.51
C GLU A 788 5.95 11.97 -3.80
N ASP A 789 6.04 11.90 -2.47
CA ASP A 789 6.93 12.74 -1.68
C ASP A 789 8.35 12.16 -1.50
N PHE A 790 8.58 10.89 -1.85
CA PHE A 790 9.89 10.25 -1.67
C PHE A 790 11.05 10.94 -2.41
N PRO A 791 10.91 11.41 -3.67
CA PRO A 791 11.98 12.14 -4.36
C PRO A 791 12.45 13.42 -3.66
N ASP A 792 11.54 14.09 -2.96
CA ASP A 792 11.80 15.33 -2.20
C ASP A 792 12.17 15.08 -0.73
N THR A 793 12.43 13.81 -0.36
CA THR A 793 12.75 13.38 1.01
C THR A 793 14.25 13.21 1.20
N ASP A 794 14.78 13.80 2.28
CA ASP A 794 16.21 13.76 2.60
C ASP A 794 16.64 12.40 3.16
N LEU A 795 15.81 11.79 4.00
CA LEU A 795 16.13 10.53 4.68
C LEU A 795 14.89 9.67 4.87
N VAL A 796 15.01 8.38 4.56
CA VAL A 796 13.98 7.38 4.87
C VAL A 796 14.52 6.37 5.88
N LEU A 797 13.77 6.17 6.97
CA LEU A 797 14.06 5.13 7.97
C LEU A 797 13.11 3.95 7.76
N VAL A 798 13.64 2.84 7.25
CA VAL A 798 12.91 1.58 7.06
C VAL A 798 13.12 0.70 8.28
N ILE A 799 12.08 0.51 9.10
CA ILE A 799 12.20 -0.20 10.39
C ILE A 799 11.37 -1.47 10.40
N GLY A 800 12.03 -2.62 10.26
CA GLY A 800 11.37 -3.92 10.34
C GLY A 800 10.39 -4.22 9.19
N ALA A 801 10.55 -3.55 8.06
CA ALA A 801 9.85 -3.80 6.79
C ALA A 801 10.83 -4.41 5.77
N ASN A 802 10.32 -5.23 4.84
CA ASN A 802 11.12 -5.80 3.75
C ASN A 802 10.32 -5.82 2.44
N ASP A 803 9.28 -6.65 2.36
CA ASP A 803 8.54 -6.86 1.10
C ASP A 803 7.81 -5.58 0.65
N THR A 804 7.30 -4.78 1.59
CA THR A 804 6.57 -3.53 1.34
C THR A 804 7.42 -2.37 0.83
N VAL A 805 8.75 -2.55 0.73
CA VAL A 805 9.70 -1.55 0.22
C VAL A 805 10.58 -2.13 -0.90
N ASN A 806 10.25 -3.31 -1.42
CA ASN A 806 11.11 -4.05 -2.33
C ASN A 806 10.94 -3.61 -3.79
N SER A 807 12.00 -3.07 -4.40
CA SER A 807 11.96 -2.55 -5.78
C SER A 807 11.76 -3.64 -6.84
N ALA A 808 12.03 -4.91 -6.51
CA ALA A 808 11.78 -6.03 -7.42
C ALA A 808 10.30 -6.17 -7.81
N ALA A 809 9.38 -5.63 -7.01
CA ALA A 809 7.96 -5.62 -7.35
C ALA A 809 7.66 -4.80 -8.62
N GLN A 810 8.45 -3.78 -8.93
CA GLN A 810 8.29 -2.94 -10.13
C GLN A 810 9.31 -3.24 -11.23
N GLU A 811 10.55 -3.55 -10.83
CA GLU A 811 11.70 -3.70 -11.72
C GLU A 811 11.84 -5.13 -12.28
N ASP A 812 11.33 -6.16 -11.60
CA ASP A 812 11.51 -7.57 -12.00
C ASP A 812 10.15 -8.28 -12.21
N PRO A 813 9.75 -8.53 -13.47
CA PRO A 813 8.51 -9.25 -13.77
C PRO A 813 8.55 -10.75 -13.41
N ASN A 814 9.72 -11.30 -13.07
CA ASN A 814 9.86 -12.68 -12.61
C ASN A 814 9.86 -12.79 -11.08
N SER A 815 9.81 -11.67 -10.36
CA SER A 815 9.72 -11.67 -8.90
C SER A 815 8.42 -12.31 -8.41
N ILE A 816 8.48 -12.96 -7.25
CA ILE A 816 7.32 -13.55 -6.57
C ILE A 816 6.32 -12.48 -6.11
N ILE A 817 6.76 -11.23 -5.99
CA ILE A 817 5.96 -10.06 -5.62
C ILE A 817 5.78 -9.08 -6.80
N ALA A 818 6.02 -9.51 -8.04
CA ALA A 818 5.87 -8.66 -9.22
C ALA A 818 4.47 -8.02 -9.27
N GLY A 819 4.42 -6.70 -9.47
CA GLY A 819 3.20 -5.90 -9.52
C GLY A 819 2.59 -5.54 -8.16
N MET A 820 3.19 -5.97 -7.04
CA MET A 820 2.78 -5.49 -5.72
C MET A 820 3.08 -3.99 -5.61
N PRO A 821 2.10 -3.14 -5.26
CA PRO A 821 2.39 -1.74 -4.95
C PRO A 821 3.26 -1.71 -3.69
N VAL A 822 4.27 -0.85 -3.66
CA VAL A 822 5.25 -0.77 -2.56
C VAL A 822 5.57 0.70 -2.26
N LEU A 823 6.12 0.95 -1.07
CA LEU A 823 6.67 2.26 -0.72
C LEU A 823 8.01 2.44 -1.44
N GLU A 824 8.09 3.46 -2.31
CA GLU A 824 9.21 3.66 -3.24
C GLU A 824 10.42 4.36 -2.58
N VAL A 825 10.84 3.84 -1.43
CA VAL A 825 11.84 4.46 -0.54
C VAL A 825 13.18 4.76 -1.22
N TRP A 826 13.53 3.99 -2.26
CA TRP A 826 14.77 4.15 -3.01
C TRP A 826 14.82 5.42 -3.86
N LYS A 827 13.70 6.13 -4.04
CA LYS A 827 13.66 7.43 -4.72
C LYS A 827 14.16 8.58 -3.85
N SER A 828 14.29 8.37 -2.54
CA SER A 828 14.84 9.37 -1.61
C SER A 828 16.36 9.52 -1.69
N LYS A 829 16.90 10.59 -1.09
CA LYS A 829 18.35 10.86 -1.10
C LYS A 829 19.16 9.81 -0.34
N GLN A 830 18.66 9.33 0.80
CA GLN A 830 19.32 8.31 1.63
C GLN A 830 18.29 7.43 2.33
N VAL A 831 18.57 6.13 2.41
CA VAL A 831 17.73 5.15 3.10
C VAL A 831 18.55 4.45 4.20
N ILE A 832 18.02 4.38 5.42
CA ILE A 832 18.57 3.54 6.49
C ILE A 832 17.62 2.37 6.72
N VAL A 833 18.10 1.14 6.51
CA VAL A 833 17.33 -0.07 6.76
C VAL A 833 17.77 -0.72 8.07
N MET A 834 16.82 -0.83 9.00
CA MET A 834 17.04 -1.42 10.33
C MET A 834 16.45 -2.83 10.40
N LYS A 835 17.33 -3.84 10.51
CA LYS A 835 16.95 -5.26 10.62
C LYS A 835 18.02 -6.08 11.35
N ARG A 836 17.65 -7.30 11.78
CA ARG A 836 18.54 -8.18 12.56
C ARG A 836 19.73 -8.73 11.77
N SER A 837 19.49 -9.11 10.51
CA SER A 837 20.49 -9.68 9.59
C SER A 837 20.06 -9.46 8.14
N LEU A 838 20.89 -9.79 7.16
CA LEU A 838 20.55 -9.70 5.74
C LEU A 838 19.53 -10.76 5.25
N GLY A 839 18.97 -11.59 6.14
CA GLY A 839 18.00 -12.61 5.77
C GLY A 839 16.72 -12.10 5.11
N VAL A 840 16.00 -13.02 4.48
CA VAL A 840 14.80 -12.72 3.67
C VAL A 840 13.58 -12.30 4.49
N GLY A 841 12.61 -11.69 3.79
CA GLY A 841 11.30 -11.27 4.30
C GLY A 841 10.29 -12.42 4.35
N TYR A 842 8.99 -12.09 4.31
CA TYR A 842 7.94 -13.10 4.30
C TYR A 842 7.86 -13.82 2.96
N ALA A 843 7.98 -13.06 1.87
CA ALA A 843 7.98 -13.60 0.50
C ALA A 843 9.22 -14.45 0.18
N ALA A 844 10.15 -14.59 1.14
CA ALA A 844 11.41 -15.34 1.01
C ALA A 844 12.26 -14.92 -0.20
N VAL A 845 12.16 -13.65 -0.59
CA VAL A 845 12.92 -13.03 -1.68
C VAL A 845 13.92 -12.04 -1.10
N ASP A 846 15.10 -11.96 -1.71
CA ASP A 846 16.05 -10.90 -1.40
C ASP A 846 15.55 -9.54 -1.90
N ASN A 847 16.07 -8.47 -1.30
CA ASN A 847 15.62 -7.12 -1.60
C ASN A 847 16.74 -6.33 -2.28
N PRO A 848 16.59 -5.97 -3.57
CA PRO A 848 17.60 -5.23 -4.31
C PRO A 848 17.96 -3.88 -3.67
N ILE A 849 17.05 -3.26 -2.91
CA ILE A 849 17.32 -1.96 -2.28
C ILE A 849 18.48 -2.03 -1.28
N PHE A 850 18.75 -3.18 -0.66
CA PHE A 850 19.83 -3.34 0.31
C PHE A 850 21.23 -3.19 -0.32
N TYR A 851 21.29 -3.31 -1.65
CA TYR A 851 22.50 -3.26 -2.45
C TYR A 851 22.57 -2.00 -3.32
N LYS A 852 21.56 -1.10 -3.21
CA LYS A 852 21.57 0.20 -3.90
C LYS A 852 22.52 1.17 -3.16
N PRO A 853 23.21 2.07 -3.89
CA PRO A 853 24.25 2.93 -3.32
C PRO A 853 23.74 4.00 -2.36
N ASN A 854 22.46 4.35 -2.42
CA ASN A 854 21.77 5.28 -1.51
C ASN A 854 21.07 4.56 -0.35
N THR A 855 21.49 3.34 -0.01
CA THR A 855 20.95 2.57 1.11
C THR A 855 22.08 2.15 2.03
N ALA A 856 21.92 2.45 3.32
CA ALA A 856 22.79 2.01 4.39
C ALA A 856 22.05 1.02 5.32
N MET A 857 22.69 -0.10 5.62
CA MET A 857 22.18 -1.11 6.54
C MET A 857 22.63 -0.77 7.96
N LEU A 858 21.67 -0.67 8.89
CA LEU A 858 21.93 -0.56 10.32
C LEU A 858 21.46 -1.86 10.99
N LEU A 859 22.39 -2.80 11.14
CA LEU A 859 22.07 -4.13 11.65
C LEU A 859 21.93 -4.14 13.18
N GLY A 860 20.92 -4.87 13.66
CA GLY A 860 20.67 -5.04 15.09
C GLY A 860 19.21 -5.37 15.40
N ASP A 861 18.97 -5.65 16.69
CA ASP A 861 17.60 -5.71 17.19
C ASP A 861 16.94 -4.32 17.14
N ALA A 862 15.69 -4.26 16.69
CA ALA A 862 14.99 -3.00 16.46
C ALA A 862 14.82 -2.20 17.76
N LYS A 863 14.55 -2.85 18.90
CA LYS A 863 14.38 -2.14 20.17
C LYS A 863 15.68 -1.50 20.61
N LYS A 864 16.77 -2.29 20.62
CA LYS A 864 18.10 -1.79 21.04
C LYS A 864 18.59 -0.64 20.19
N THR A 865 18.42 -0.75 18.86
CA THR A 865 18.87 0.29 17.93
C THR A 865 18.01 1.54 18.02
N CYS A 866 16.68 1.42 18.14
CA CYS A 866 15.79 2.58 18.35
C CYS A 866 16.06 3.29 19.69
N ASP A 867 16.29 2.54 20.77
CA ASP A 867 16.66 3.11 22.08
C ASP A 867 17.99 3.87 21.99
N ALA A 868 18.98 3.31 21.30
CA ALA A 868 20.28 3.96 21.12
C ALA A 868 20.17 5.25 20.29
N LEU A 869 19.33 5.25 19.24
CA LEU A 869 19.06 6.44 18.45
C LEU A 869 18.37 7.52 19.29
N GLN A 870 17.32 7.14 20.04
CA GLN A 870 16.60 8.03 20.95
C GLN A 870 17.54 8.66 21.98
N ALA A 871 18.39 7.85 22.63
CA ALA A 871 19.34 8.31 23.64
C ALA A 871 20.33 9.34 23.06
N LYS A 872 20.93 9.04 21.90
CA LYS A 872 21.89 9.95 21.26
C LYS A 872 21.27 11.25 20.77
N VAL A 873 20.04 11.22 20.25
CA VAL A 873 19.31 12.44 19.87
C VAL A 873 19.03 13.29 21.12
N ARG A 874 18.62 12.66 22.22
CA ARG A 874 18.40 13.36 23.50
C ARG A 874 19.68 14.02 24.02
N GLU A 875 20.78 13.28 24.07
CA GLU A 875 22.09 13.79 24.48
C GLU A 875 22.59 14.93 23.59
N SER A 876 22.25 14.91 22.29
CA SER A 876 22.74 15.91 21.33
C SER A 876 21.95 17.21 21.29
N TYR A 877 20.67 17.19 21.66
CA TYR A 877 19.76 18.35 21.52
C TYR A 877 19.25 18.91 22.86
N GLN A 878 19.44 18.20 23.97
CA GLN A 878 19.07 18.67 25.32
C GLN A 878 20.28 19.04 26.19
N SER A 879 21.50 18.90 25.67
CA SER A 879 22.71 19.56 26.21
C SER A 879 22.81 20.99 25.69
#